data_AF-A0A9W7NDY0-F1
#
_entry.id   AF-A0A9W7NDY0-F1
#
_cell.length_a   1.000
_cell.length_b   1.000
_cell.length_c   1.000
_cell.angle_alpha   90.00
_cell.angle_beta   90.00
_cell.angle_gamma   90.00
#
_symmetry.space_group_name_H-M   'P 1'
#
loop_
_entity.id
_entity.type
_entity.pdbx_description
1 polymer ?
#
loop_
_entity_poly.entity_id
_entity_poly.type
_entity_poly.pdbx_seq_one_letter_code
_entity_poly.pdbx_strand_id
1 'polypeptide(L)'
;MPPCIAPCRCSSLLNARLVRPVARAYNDGEAMPSRSRPHPGQDLGQELGAAWPRAGSVACTVHPLSAFQDFAHSQGVVCSRQEIHMSEPLLPSPEQLQRYKEADVIFVAQDGFSLAPARVRCYSFAKLLRQKGIAAEVLSFVDHLGARFGGGPVAQIPEEEKLRLNLRAFDILAENPRAVLYVQKAGYHVLACCLATARHGNRIVFDYDDYDIGTSPYWRLEPWFPSLQPDALLSTMAARADACVVSSTRLLDLVGRDKPNTHLVHTVADPEDFNPLRRHLPRRRFGDAVNILWCGDVWGSLVLRDIFFALDAFALVPPEFRSEARFHLIGFGRAWPELKRRVAQRYPDLRNIVFHERIAPERFSEVLAEMDIGVLPYADTMFNACKSPTKMFEYLLAKVAVCATPVGEVVHCLDDGVSVLLADALEGFSANLTRLIADRDLRTRIVEAAYERGVRELSLQGVGDRLADIVRPLIRMDPAVGPSVETYLAQALGRTREISPREVAIARGDLKTVLRAGDPATVDPMRWTAPLMALLDWPGLERAERVTQPQLDRVKAAAARSRNALRVRVQSALPPAERPAGPPALSKLAAAEDWESAPWFAWLDRLKVSCSTFPRYLDDETPDAPRVNALDRLDLVYNFYKRSCGAWARAQTAYALDRLGMLDREREAAVIVPHPDGMPMLLSDVVRHVDVIDIGADAPERARRVALGETDRWRLVSRPFDPDRLAVHHIGRPACARLDRGAWDIVVVPDNAIFLHGFAETMAWIDARLRIGGCLVLTMETVLNDGSDADHEGHTRVAGVPARLASPEGLPRLFAQTTGLQVEGVFDVSVSDATLDRVARTDAPGNPHFVRQTGVTLHMPAVWTLRKRAVTPPDAWAGLAAEIGAA
;
A
#
# COMPACT_ATOMS: atom_id res chain seq x y z
N MET A 1 -37.36 42.68 36.23
CA MET A 1 -37.91 41.31 36.20
C MET A 1 -36.92 40.42 35.43
N PRO A 2 -36.45 39.32 36.04
CA PRO A 2 -35.61 38.26 35.42
C PRO A 2 -36.53 37.22 34.72
N PRO A 3 -36.17 35.95 34.39
CA PRO A 3 -34.89 35.19 34.35
C PRO A 3 -34.68 34.38 33.02
N CYS A 4 -33.47 33.86 32.71
CA CYS A 4 -32.94 32.47 32.84
C CYS A 4 -33.80 31.36 32.16
N ILE A 5 -33.30 30.30 31.50
CA ILE A 5 -32.31 29.26 31.88
C ILE A 5 -31.84 28.52 30.61
N ALA A 6 -30.60 28.02 30.61
CA ALA A 6 -29.96 27.22 29.55
C ALA A 6 -30.12 25.67 29.77
N PRO A 7 -29.22 24.76 29.33
CA PRO A 7 -29.47 23.74 28.30
C PRO A 7 -29.25 22.27 28.77
N CYS A 8 -29.56 21.26 27.94
CA CYS A 8 -29.07 19.84 27.97
C CYS A 8 -29.97 18.98 27.05
N ARG A 9 -29.63 17.81 26.48
CA ARG A 9 -28.43 16.98 26.24
C ARG A 9 -28.91 15.81 25.33
N CYS A 10 -27.95 14.98 24.87
CA CYS A 10 -28.12 13.63 24.30
C CYS A 10 -28.54 13.54 22.83
N SER A 11 -28.09 12.60 21.99
CA SER A 11 -26.97 11.65 21.89
C SER A 11 -27.43 10.63 20.83
N SER A 12 -26.57 10.31 19.85
CA SER A 12 -26.46 9.02 19.13
C SER A 12 -27.73 8.21 18.76
N LEU A 13 -27.88 7.88 17.47
CA LEU A 13 -28.16 6.50 17.02
C LEU A 13 -27.90 6.33 15.51
N LEU A 14 -27.00 5.40 15.18
CA LEU A 14 -26.85 4.75 13.88
C LEU A 14 -28.07 3.86 13.59
N ASN A 15 -28.60 3.88 12.36
CA ASN A 15 -28.56 2.72 11.44
C ASN A 15 -29.39 2.90 10.16
N ALA A 16 -28.88 2.26 9.11
CA ALA A 16 -29.56 1.69 7.94
C ALA A 16 -30.14 2.64 6.87
N ARG A 17 -29.47 2.70 5.70
CA ARG A 17 -30.17 2.71 4.41
C ARG A 17 -29.52 1.73 3.42
N LEU A 18 -30.28 0.68 3.15
CA LEU A 18 -30.15 -0.27 2.05
C LEU A 18 -30.28 0.45 0.69
N VAL A 19 -29.41 0.12 -0.26
CA VAL A 19 -29.65 0.38 -1.69
C VAL A 19 -29.73 -0.98 -2.39
N ARG A 20 -30.90 -1.28 -2.96
CA ARG A 20 -31.21 -2.49 -3.73
C ARG A 20 -30.48 -2.49 -5.09
N PRO A 21 -30.01 -3.64 -5.61
CA PRO A 21 -29.77 -3.80 -7.04
C PRO A 21 -31.05 -4.22 -7.77
N VAL A 22 -31.30 -3.58 -8.90
CA VAL A 22 -32.37 -3.90 -9.86
C VAL A 22 -31.96 -5.14 -10.66
N ALA A 23 -32.79 -6.18 -10.62
CA ALA A 23 -32.66 -7.36 -11.47
C ALA A 23 -33.12 -7.04 -12.90
N ARG A 24 -32.31 -7.40 -13.91
CA ARG A 24 -32.75 -7.53 -15.31
C ARG A 24 -32.79 -9.01 -15.65
N ALA A 25 -33.99 -9.46 -16.02
CA ALA A 25 -34.26 -10.80 -16.53
C ALA A 25 -33.76 -10.94 -17.98
N TYR A 26 -33.21 -12.12 -18.29
CA TYR A 26 -33.23 -12.71 -19.63
C TYR A 26 -33.48 -14.21 -19.45
N ASN A 27 -34.67 -14.64 -19.85
CA ASN A 27 -34.93 -16.03 -20.23
C ASN A 27 -34.44 -16.21 -21.66
N ASP A 28 -33.78 -17.33 -21.93
CA ASP A 28 -34.16 -18.25 -23.00
C ASP A 28 -33.48 -19.59 -22.71
N GLY A 29 -34.29 -20.64 -22.70
CA GLY A 29 -33.88 -21.99 -22.32
C GLY A 29 -33.43 -22.83 -23.49
N GLU A 30 -32.70 -23.90 -23.18
CA GLU A 30 -32.83 -25.21 -23.83
C GLU A 30 -32.23 -26.29 -22.92
N ALA A 31 -32.78 -27.50 -23.04
CA ALA A 31 -32.82 -28.55 -22.02
C ALA A 31 -31.60 -29.50 -22.03
N MET A 32 -31.23 -29.99 -20.82
CA MET A 32 -30.86 -31.37 -20.34
C MET A 32 -30.17 -32.40 -21.29
N PRO A 33 -29.52 -33.52 -20.81
CA PRO A 33 -29.53 -34.09 -19.44
C PRO A 33 -28.20 -34.71 -18.89
N SER A 34 -28.23 -34.94 -17.57
CA SER A 34 -27.69 -36.03 -16.71
C SER A 34 -26.53 -36.96 -17.15
N ARG A 35 -25.60 -37.25 -16.21
CA ARG A 35 -25.21 -38.60 -15.67
C ARG A 35 -23.95 -38.52 -14.79
N SER A 36 -24.10 -38.74 -13.46
CA SER A 36 -23.73 -39.95 -12.69
C SER A 36 -22.22 -40.21 -12.49
N ARG A 37 -21.75 -40.13 -11.22
CA ARG A 37 -20.46 -40.65 -10.73
C ARG A 37 -20.43 -42.19 -10.75
N PRO A 38 -19.22 -42.79 -10.77
CA PRO A 38 -18.79 -43.54 -9.57
C PRO A 38 -17.28 -43.43 -9.23
N HIS A 39 -16.96 -43.72 -7.96
CA HIS A 39 -15.66 -44.09 -7.38
C HIS A 39 -15.61 -45.63 -7.20
N PRO A 40 -14.56 -46.27 -6.63
CA PRO A 40 -13.09 -46.06 -6.67
C PRO A 40 -12.32 -47.41 -6.89
N GLY A 41 -10.98 -47.40 -6.86
CA GLY A 41 -10.20 -48.60 -6.45
C GLY A 41 -8.75 -48.72 -6.93
N GLN A 42 -7.82 -48.76 -5.95
CA GLN A 42 -6.59 -49.60 -5.85
C GLN A 42 -5.46 -49.37 -6.87
N ASP A 43 -4.15 -49.49 -6.60
CA ASP A 43 -3.36 -50.04 -5.48
C ASP A 43 -1.87 -49.67 -5.68
N LEU A 44 -1.05 -49.88 -4.62
CA LEU A 44 0.42 -50.19 -4.59
C LEU A 44 1.41 -49.10 -5.11
N GLY A 45 2.53 -48.77 -4.48
CA GLY A 45 3.29 -49.34 -3.35
C GLY A 45 4.80 -49.20 -3.62
N GLN A 46 5.57 -48.78 -2.60
CA GLN A 46 7.02 -49.04 -2.36
C GLN A 46 8.06 -48.44 -3.37
N GLU A 47 9.29 -48.01 -3.04
CA GLU A 47 10.22 -48.25 -1.93
C GLU A 47 11.42 -47.25 -1.96
N LEU A 48 11.94 -46.90 -0.77
CA LEU A 48 13.36 -46.74 -0.32
C LEU A 48 14.41 -45.87 -1.04
N GLY A 49 15.20 -45.13 -0.23
CA GLY A 49 16.65 -45.01 -0.46
C GLY A 49 17.34 -43.73 0.03
N ALA A 50 18.06 -43.81 1.14
CA ALA A 50 18.80 -42.75 1.84
C ALA A 50 20.03 -42.16 1.10
N ALA A 51 20.40 -40.91 1.40
CA ALA A 51 21.75 -40.49 1.82
C ALA A 51 21.86 -38.96 2.02
N TRP A 52 22.48 -38.55 3.14
CA TRP A 52 22.95 -37.19 3.42
C TRP A 52 24.48 -37.22 3.51
N PRO A 53 25.17 -36.16 3.04
CA PRO A 53 26.30 -35.65 3.81
C PRO A 53 26.29 -34.12 4.00
N ARG A 54 27.06 -33.70 5.02
CA ARG A 54 27.14 -32.38 5.64
C ARG A 54 27.94 -31.32 4.85
N ALA A 55 27.44 -30.09 4.94
CA ALA A 55 28.10 -28.78 5.13
C ALA A 55 29.23 -28.32 4.19
N GLY A 56 28.95 -27.23 3.46
CA GLY A 56 29.90 -26.25 2.96
C GLY A 56 29.26 -24.87 2.96
N SER A 57 29.88 -23.90 3.65
CA SER A 57 29.44 -22.51 3.78
C SER A 57 29.39 -21.78 2.44
N VAL A 58 28.22 -21.30 2.02
CA VAL A 58 28.07 -20.30 0.95
C VAL A 58 26.96 -19.32 1.35
N ALA A 59 27.27 -18.02 1.25
CA ALA A 59 26.33 -16.94 1.49
C ALA A 59 25.12 -17.05 0.55
N CYS A 60 23.93 -17.25 1.09
CA CYS A 60 22.68 -17.25 0.33
C CYS A 60 22.13 -15.81 0.21
N THR A 61 22.42 -15.16 -0.92
CA THR A 61 21.52 -14.15 -1.50
C THR A 61 20.27 -14.87 -2.02
N VAL A 62 19.14 -14.66 -1.37
CA VAL A 62 17.85 -15.26 -1.75
C VAL A 62 17.28 -14.49 -2.95
N HIS A 63 17.33 -15.08 -4.14
CA HIS A 63 16.64 -14.60 -5.34
C HIS A 63 15.12 -14.86 -5.23
N PRO A 64 14.22 -13.94 -5.64
CA PRO A 64 12.76 -14.08 -5.43
C PRO A 64 12.04 -15.08 -6.36
N LEU A 65 12.75 -15.86 -7.18
CA LEU A 65 12.16 -16.62 -8.29
C LEU A 65 11.74 -18.06 -7.94
N SER A 66 12.18 -18.64 -6.83
CA SER A 66 11.90 -20.06 -6.51
C SER A 66 10.55 -20.31 -5.83
N ALA A 67 9.91 -19.30 -5.26
CA ALA A 67 8.64 -19.47 -4.52
C ALA A 67 7.38 -19.40 -5.40
N PHE A 68 7.52 -19.06 -6.69
CA PHE A 68 6.37 -18.86 -7.60
C PHE A 68 6.10 -20.05 -8.54
N GLN A 69 7.06 -20.98 -8.66
CA GLN A 69 6.91 -22.18 -9.50
C GLN A 69 6.02 -23.25 -8.84
N ASP A 70 5.98 -23.32 -7.51
CA ASP A 70 5.21 -24.34 -6.78
C ASP A 70 3.70 -24.04 -6.73
N PHE A 71 3.26 -22.79 -6.97
CA PHE A 71 1.85 -22.41 -6.98
C PHE A 71 1.12 -22.79 -8.29
N ALA A 72 1.85 -22.98 -9.39
CA ALA A 72 1.26 -23.25 -10.71
C ALA A 72 0.86 -24.73 -10.92
N HIS A 73 1.20 -25.64 -10.01
CA HIS A 73 0.87 -27.07 -10.12
C HIS A 73 -0.34 -27.52 -9.29
N SER A 74 -0.83 -26.73 -8.33
CA SER A 74 -1.91 -27.15 -7.42
C SER A 74 -3.34 -26.77 -7.86
N GLN A 75 -3.50 -25.89 -8.85
CA GLN A 75 -4.81 -25.45 -9.34
C GLN A 75 -5.13 -26.12 -10.67
N GLY A 76 -5.80 -27.28 -10.63
CA GLY A 76 -6.28 -28.04 -11.79
C GLY A 76 -7.29 -27.27 -12.66
N VAL A 77 -6.82 -26.25 -13.36
CA VAL A 77 -7.57 -25.49 -14.37
C VAL A 77 -7.43 -26.25 -15.68
N VAL A 78 -8.46 -27.02 -16.02
CA VAL A 78 -8.66 -27.51 -17.39
C VAL A 78 -9.01 -26.30 -18.25
N CYS A 79 -7.99 -25.62 -18.75
CA CYS A 79 -8.12 -24.64 -19.82
C CYS A 79 -8.26 -25.41 -21.13
N SER A 80 -9.35 -25.19 -21.85
CA SER A 80 -9.52 -25.74 -23.20
C SER A 80 -8.31 -25.35 -24.06
N ARG A 81 -7.68 -26.36 -24.67
CA ARG A 81 -6.53 -26.22 -25.56
C ARG A 81 -6.91 -25.36 -26.76
N GLN A 82 -6.66 -24.06 -26.68
CA GLN A 82 -6.16 -23.31 -27.82
C GLN A 82 -4.68 -23.10 -27.57
N GLU A 83 -3.86 -23.61 -28.48
CA GLU A 83 -2.40 -23.64 -28.39
C GLU A 83 -1.84 -22.22 -28.21
N ILE A 84 -1.42 -21.90 -26.98
CA ILE A 84 -0.69 -20.68 -26.64
C ILE A 84 0.79 -21.02 -26.75
N HIS A 85 1.45 -20.50 -27.79
CA HIS A 85 2.91 -20.37 -27.78
C HIS A 85 3.31 -19.42 -26.63
N MET A 86 3.76 -19.97 -25.50
CA MET A 86 4.43 -19.18 -24.47
C MET A 86 5.85 -18.88 -24.94
N SER A 87 6.09 -17.65 -25.39
CA SER A 87 7.45 -17.14 -25.59
C SER A 87 8.13 -16.93 -24.24
N GLU A 88 9.41 -17.32 -24.12
CA GLU A 88 10.24 -17.10 -22.93
C GLU A 88 10.24 -15.61 -22.48
N PRO A 89 10.39 -15.34 -21.17
CA PRO A 89 10.46 -13.96 -20.68
C PRO A 89 11.70 -13.26 -21.26
N LEU A 90 11.46 -12.18 -22.01
CA LEU A 90 12.49 -11.21 -22.40
C LEU A 90 13.07 -10.61 -21.11
N LEU A 91 14.26 -11.05 -20.71
CA LEU A 91 15.05 -10.38 -19.68
C LEU A 91 16.00 -9.40 -20.37
N PRO A 92 16.19 -8.19 -19.81
CA PRO A 92 17.17 -7.26 -20.35
C PRO A 92 18.56 -7.92 -20.42
N SER A 93 19.27 -7.72 -21.51
CA SER A 93 20.65 -8.21 -21.63
C SER A 93 21.56 -7.52 -20.59
N PRO A 94 22.71 -8.12 -20.22
CA PRO A 94 23.69 -7.47 -19.35
C PRO A 94 24.11 -6.08 -19.85
N GLU A 95 24.21 -5.91 -21.17
CA GLU A 95 24.49 -4.61 -21.80
C GLU A 95 23.35 -3.61 -21.57
N GLN A 96 22.09 -4.02 -21.71
CA GLN A 96 20.94 -3.15 -21.42
C GLN A 96 20.90 -2.74 -19.94
N LEU A 97 21.17 -3.67 -19.03
CA LEU A 97 21.27 -3.37 -17.60
C LEU A 97 22.36 -2.34 -17.31
N GLN A 98 23.52 -2.45 -17.98
CA GLN A 98 24.58 -1.46 -17.85
C GLN A 98 24.15 -0.08 -18.36
N ARG A 99 23.45 -0.01 -19.51
CA ARG A 99 22.93 1.27 -20.00
C ARG A 99 21.93 1.92 -19.04
N TYR A 100 21.07 1.14 -18.37
CA TYR A 100 20.19 1.69 -17.33
C TYR A 100 20.98 2.26 -16.14
N LYS A 101 22.09 1.64 -15.75
CA LYS A 101 22.97 2.13 -14.67
C LYS A 101 23.68 3.44 -15.01
N GLU A 102 23.95 3.67 -16.28
CA GLU A 102 24.68 4.84 -16.77
C GLU A 102 23.76 5.96 -17.29
N ALA A 103 22.46 5.70 -17.41
CA ALA A 103 21.51 6.66 -17.93
C ALA A 103 21.32 7.88 -17.01
N ASP A 104 21.26 9.07 -17.61
CA ASP A 104 20.78 10.30 -16.97
C ASP A 104 19.25 10.28 -16.83
N VAL A 105 18.57 9.69 -17.82
CA VAL A 105 17.11 9.65 -17.92
C VAL A 105 16.64 8.25 -18.30
N ILE A 106 15.70 7.71 -17.55
CA ILE A 106 15.05 6.43 -17.90
C ILE A 106 13.58 6.72 -18.15
N PHE A 107 13.16 6.56 -19.42
CA PHE A 107 11.76 6.61 -19.81
C PHE A 107 11.09 5.30 -19.42
N VAL A 108 10.10 5.36 -18.53
CA VAL A 108 9.36 4.19 -18.07
C VAL A 108 7.99 4.19 -18.73
N ALA A 109 7.76 3.18 -19.57
CA ALA A 109 6.58 3.08 -20.41
C ALA A 109 5.78 1.81 -20.09
N GLN A 110 4.47 1.95 -20.01
CA GLN A 110 3.58 0.79 -19.95
C GLN A 110 3.57 0.00 -21.25
N ASP A 111 3.58 0.74 -22.37
CA ASP A 111 3.34 0.23 -23.71
C ASP A 111 4.67 0.01 -24.46
N GLY A 112 4.61 -0.74 -25.56
CA GLY A 112 5.76 -1.00 -26.44
C GLY A 112 5.85 -0.09 -27.66
N PHE A 113 6.96 -0.18 -28.39
CA PHE A 113 7.27 0.61 -29.60
C PHE A 113 6.17 0.51 -30.68
N SER A 114 5.46 -0.62 -30.75
CA SER A 114 4.40 -0.80 -31.74
C SER A 114 3.20 0.14 -31.54
N LEU A 115 3.02 0.72 -30.34
CA LEU A 115 1.95 1.66 -30.00
C LEU A 115 2.46 3.10 -30.02
N ALA A 116 1.69 4.00 -30.65
CA ALA A 116 2.09 5.39 -30.85
C ALA A 116 2.41 6.15 -29.55
N PRO A 117 1.64 6.01 -28.45
CA PRO A 117 1.97 6.62 -27.16
C PRO A 117 3.42 6.39 -26.72
N ALA A 118 3.84 5.13 -26.53
CA ALA A 118 5.20 4.83 -26.12
C ALA A 118 6.24 5.14 -27.21
N ARG A 119 5.95 4.83 -28.48
CA ARG A 119 6.89 5.09 -29.59
C ARG A 119 7.30 6.55 -29.67
N VAL A 120 6.33 7.46 -29.57
CA VAL A 120 6.58 8.89 -29.70
C VAL A 120 7.12 9.44 -28.38
N ARG A 121 6.37 9.26 -27.29
CA ARG A 121 6.64 9.91 -25.99
C ARG A 121 7.87 9.36 -25.27
N CYS A 122 8.24 8.11 -25.53
CA CYS A 122 9.39 7.47 -24.88
C CYS A 122 10.53 7.24 -25.85
N TYR A 123 10.33 6.44 -26.90
CA TYR A 123 11.43 6.06 -27.80
C TYR A 123 11.97 7.22 -28.64
N SER A 124 11.09 8.01 -29.26
CA SER A 124 11.50 9.16 -30.07
C SER A 124 12.09 10.26 -29.19
N PHE A 125 11.53 10.48 -28.01
CA PHE A 125 12.05 11.45 -27.04
C PHE A 125 13.41 11.01 -26.47
N ALA A 126 13.61 9.74 -26.17
CA ALA A 126 14.91 9.21 -25.76
C ALA A 126 15.95 9.33 -26.90
N LYS A 127 15.56 9.09 -28.16
CA LYS A 127 16.42 9.36 -29.33
C LYS A 127 16.83 10.83 -29.37
N LEU A 128 15.87 11.74 -29.21
CA LEU A 128 16.10 13.19 -29.22
C LEU A 128 17.00 13.67 -28.09
N LEU A 129 16.80 13.17 -26.87
CA LEU A 129 17.65 13.50 -25.72
C LEU A 129 19.10 13.00 -25.93
N ARG A 130 19.29 11.80 -26.48
CA ARG A 130 20.61 11.28 -26.86
C ARG A 130 21.31 12.15 -27.89
N GLN A 131 20.59 12.61 -28.92
CA GLN A 131 21.12 13.56 -29.91
C GLN A 131 21.56 14.89 -29.27
N LYS A 132 21.00 15.25 -28.11
CA LYS A 132 21.37 16.44 -27.32
C LYS A 132 22.39 16.17 -26.21
N GLY A 133 23.03 15.00 -26.22
CA GLY A 133 24.10 14.63 -25.30
C GLY A 133 23.62 14.21 -23.91
N ILE A 134 22.35 13.84 -23.74
CA ILE A 134 21.79 13.31 -22.50
C ILE A 134 21.67 11.79 -22.65
N ALA A 135 22.28 11.03 -21.73
CA ALA A 135 22.19 9.57 -21.75
C ALA A 135 20.76 9.13 -21.38
N ALA A 136 20.00 8.65 -22.36
CA ALA A 136 18.60 8.31 -22.18
C ALA A 136 18.27 6.89 -22.68
N GLU A 137 17.60 6.12 -21.82
CA GLU A 137 17.15 4.75 -22.10
C GLU A 137 15.63 4.61 -21.91
N VAL A 138 15.04 3.55 -22.46
CA VAL A 138 13.59 3.26 -22.35
C VAL A 138 13.38 1.90 -21.69
N LEU A 139 12.73 1.89 -20.53
CA LEU A 139 12.23 0.70 -19.86
C LEU A 139 10.72 0.53 -20.15
N SER A 140 10.42 -0.21 -21.22
CA SER A 140 9.05 -0.61 -21.57
C SER A 140 8.65 -1.93 -20.90
N PHE A 141 7.47 -1.95 -20.28
CA PHE A 141 6.92 -3.15 -19.66
C PHE A 141 6.57 -4.23 -20.70
N VAL A 142 6.10 -3.84 -21.88
CA VAL A 142 5.83 -4.77 -22.98
C VAL A 142 7.12 -5.25 -23.61
N ASP A 143 7.98 -4.34 -24.08
CA ASP A 143 9.13 -4.73 -24.91
C ASP A 143 10.28 -5.34 -24.08
N HIS A 144 10.44 -4.97 -22.81
CA HIS A 144 11.60 -5.35 -21.99
C HIS A 144 11.28 -6.22 -20.77
N LEU A 145 10.04 -6.25 -20.29
CA LEU A 145 9.65 -7.03 -19.11
C LEU A 145 8.66 -8.17 -19.42
N GLY A 146 8.20 -8.26 -20.68
CA GLY A 146 7.32 -9.31 -21.17
C GLY A 146 5.87 -9.18 -20.71
N ALA A 147 5.36 -7.95 -20.52
CA ALA A 147 3.94 -7.75 -20.25
C ALA A 147 3.08 -8.26 -21.41
N ARG A 148 2.02 -9.01 -21.10
CA ARG A 148 1.20 -9.71 -22.11
C ARG A 148 0.48 -8.77 -23.09
N PHE A 149 0.13 -7.57 -22.63
CA PHE A 149 -0.65 -6.60 -23.41
C PHE A 149 -0.14 -5.17 -23.21
N GLY A 150 -0.30 -4.34 -24.25
CA GLY A 150 -0.22 -2.87 -24.19
C GLY A 150 -1.51 -2.24 -24.72
N GLY A 151 -1.73 -0.95 -24.46
CA GLY A 151 -2.88 -0.20 -24.92
C GLY A 151 -4.19 -0.55 -24.19
N GLY A 152 -5.32 -0.49 -24.90
CA GLY A 152 -6.66 -0.71 -24.32
C GLY A 152 -6.86 -2.03 -23.54
N PRO A 153 -6.24 -3.16 -23.90
CA PRO A 153 -6.35 -4.42 -23.15
C PRO A 153 -5.57 -4.49 -21.83
N VAL A 154 -4.81 -3.47 -21.44
CA VAL A 154 -4.00 -3.49 -20.21
C VAL A 154 -4.84 -3.74 -18.95
N ALA A 155 -6.10 -3.30 -18.92
CA ALA A 155 -7.02 -3.60 -17.81
C ALA A 155 -7.23 -5.11 -17.59
N GLN A 156 -7.00 -5.94 -18.62
CA GLN A 156 -7.15 -7.40 -18.57
C GLN A 156 -5.92 -8.12 -18.02
N ILE A 157 -4.79 -7.43 -17.85
CA ILE A 157 -3.61 -8.01 -17.20
C ILE A 157 -3.98 -8.28 -15.73
N PRO A 158 -3.80 -9.52 -15.23
CA PRO A 158 -4.03 -9.82 -13.82
C PRO A 158 -3.15 -8.95 -12.91
N GLU A 159 -3.69 -8.52 -11.77
CA GLU A 159 -2.98 -7.68 -10.80
C GLU A 159 -1.69 -8.34 -10.30
N GLU A 160 -1.65 -9.67 -10.19
CA GLU A 160 -0.47 -10.43 -9.80
C GLU A 160 0.66 -10.26 -10.83
N GLU A 161 0.31 -10.28 -12.12
CA GLU A 161 1.27 -10.03 -13.20
C GLU A 161 1.73 -8.57 -13.18
N LYS A 162 0.82 -7.61 -13.00
CA LYS A 162 1.17 -6.18 -12.86
C LYS A 162 2.15 -5.95 -11.71
N LEU A 163 1.92 -6.57 -10.55
CA LEU A 163 2.79 -6.47 -9.38
C LEU A 163 4.16 -7.11 -9.65
N ARG A 164 4.20 -8.32 -10.23
CA ARG A 164 5.46 -8.99 -10.61
C ARG A 164 6.30 -8.15 -11.57
N LEU A 165 5.67 -7.55 -12.59
CA LEU A 165 6.34 -6.68 -13.55
C LEU A 165 6.89 -5.42 -12.88
N ASN A 166 6.12 -4.81 -11.97
CA ASN A 166 6.58 -3.64 -11.22
C ASN A 166 7.75 -3.95 -10.28
N LEU A 167 7.78 -5.11 -9.64
CA LEU A 167 8.92 -5.52 -8.81
C LEU A 167 10.19 -5.68 -9.67
N ARG A 168 10.09 -6.31 -10.84
CA ARG A 168 11.22 -6.41 -11.78
C ARG A 168 11.69 -5.06 -12.28
N ALA A 169 10.76 -4.18 -12.63
CA ALA A 169 11.09 -2.81 -13.02
C ALA A 169 11.78 -2.07 -11.87
N PHE A 170 11.28 -2.19 -10.64
CA PHE A 170 11.88 -1.61 -9.46
C PHE A 170 13.32 -2.09 -9.25
N ASP A 171 13.60 -3.38 -9.40
CA ASP A 171 14.97 -3.91 -9.27
C ASP A 171 15.93 -3.25 -10.26
N ILE A 172 15.48 -3.00 -11.50
CA ILE A 172 16.28 -2.30 -12.52
C ILE A 172 16.47 -0.82 -12.16
N LEU A 173 15.38 -0.14 -11.78
CA LEU A 173 15.40 1.29 -11.49
C LEU A 173 16.20 1.62 -10.21
N ALA A 174 16.19 0.74 -9.21
CA ALA A 174 16.90 0.91 -7.95
C ALA A 174 18.43 0.89 -8.11
N GLU A 175 18.95 0.27 -9.18
CA GLU A 175 20.38 0.25 -9.48
C GLU A 175 20.93 1.61 -9.94
N ASN A 176 20.06 2.55 -10.33
CA ASN A 176 20.44 3.91 -10.70
C ASN A 176 19.68 4.97 -9.89
N PRO A 177 20.14 5.33 -8.67
CA PRO A 177 19.49 6.34 -7.84
C PRO A 177 19.65 7.77 -8.39
N ARG A 178 20.48 7.99 -9.41
CA ARG A 178 20.73 9.32 -10.01
C ARG A 178 19.82 9.61 -11.20
N ALA A 179 19.29 8.59 -11.85
CA ALA A 179 18.46 8.76 -13.04
C ALA A 179 17.19 9.57 -12.74
N VAL A 180 16.84 10.45 -13.67
CA VAL A 180 15.51 11.04 -13.78
C VAL A 180 14.57 9.99 -14.37
N LEU A 181 13.52 9.63 -13.63
CA LEU A 181 12.48 8.72 -14.09
C LEU A 181 11.44 9.52 -14.86
N TYR A 182 11.42 9.33 -16.18
CA TYR A 182 10.44 9.95 -17.06
C TYR A 182 9.27 8.97 -17.27
N VAL A 183 8.17 9.18 -16.55
CA VAL A 183 7.09 8.19 -16.40
C VAL A 183 5.93 8.52 -17.32
N GLN A 184 5.58 7.62 -18.25
CA GLN A 184 4.56 7.83 -19.27
C GLN A 184 3.20 7.24 -18.89
N LYS A 185 2.19 8.10 -18.69
CA LYS A 185 0.80 7.81 -18.27
C LYS A 185 0.62 7.48 -16.79
N ALA A 186 -0.61 7.67 -16.31
CA ALA A 186 -1.06 7.21 -15.00
C ALA A 186 -1.45 5.71 -15.04
N GLY A 187 -0.53 4.86 -15.48
CA GLY A 187 -0.76 3.42 -15.66
C GLY A 187 -0.33 2.55 -14.47
N TYR A 188 -0.39 1.21 -14.62
CA TYR A 188 0.02 0.30 -13.54
C TYR A 188 1.54 0.30 -13.29
N HIS A 189 2.33 0.67 -14.30
CA HIS A 189 3.80 0.71 -14.24
C HIS A 189 4.34 1.85 -13.35
N VAL A 190 3.51 2.81 -12.94
CA VAL A 190 3.92 3.93 -12.07
C VAL A 190 4.36 3.47 -10.68
N LEU A 191 3.91 2.29 -10.25
CA LEU A 191 4.24 1.72 -8.94
C LEU A 191 5.75 1.48 -8.81
N ALA A 192 6.42 0.94 -9.83
CA ALA A 192 7.86 0.74 -9.85
C ALA A 192 8.64 2.05 -9.65
N CYS A 193 8.18 3.12 -10.32
CA CYS A 193 8.79 4.45 -10.21
C CYS A 193 8.57 5.06 -8.82
N CYS A 194 7.38 4.88 -8.24
CA CYS A 194 7.08 5.30 -6.88
C CYS A 194 7.95 4.58 -5.85
N LEU A 195 8.17 3.27 -6.01
CA LEU A 195 9.04 2.47 -5.14
C LEU A 195 10.50 2.93 -5.24
N ALA A 196 11.03 3.10 -6.46
CA ALA A 196 12.39 3.58 -6.68
C ALA A 196 12.60 4.98 -6.07
N THR A 197 11.66 5.89 -6.31
CA THR A 197 11.69 7.25 -5.77
C THR A 197 11.57 7.29 -4.25
N ALA A 198 10.70 6.47 -3.65
CA ALA A 198 10.57 6.39 -2.19
C ALA A 198 11.85 5.89 -1.52
N ARG A 199 12.59 4.98 -2.17
CA ARG A 199 13.83 4.40 -1.66
C ARG A 199 15.05 5.30 -1.85
N HIS A 200 15.17 5.93 -3.01
CA HIS A 200 16.42 6.59 -3.44
C HIS A 200 16.27 8.09 -3.73
N GLY A 201 15.05 8.62 -3.76
CA GLY A 201 14.81 10.03 -4.04
C GLY A 201 15.08 10.44 -5.48
N ASN A 202 14.94 9.50 -6.44
CA ASN A 202 14.98 9.77 -7.88
C ASN A 202 14.05 10.94 -8.23
N ARG A 203 14.44 11.72 -9.24
CA ARG A 203 13.58 12.78 -9.78
C ARG A 203 12.55 12.18 -10.72
N ILE A 204 11.34 12.74 -10.73
CA ILE A 204 10.25 12.29 -11.61
C ILE A 204 9.88 13.40 -12.57
N VAL A 205 9.88 13.07 -13.87
CA VAL A 205 9.10 13.79 -14.87
C VAL A 205 7.87 12.95 -15.17
N PHE A 206 6.68 13.48 -14.94
CA PHE A 206 5.43 12.77 -15.23
C PHE A 206 4.86 13.23 -16.56
N ASP A 207 4.77 12.32 -17.51
CA ASP A 207 4.32 12.56 -18.87
C ASP A 207 2.90 12.01 -19.09
N TYR A 208 1.95 12.88 -19.40
CA TYR A 208 0.55 12.53 -19.58
C TYR A 208 0.06 12.92 -20.98
N ASP A 209 -0.17 11.90 -21.82
CA ASP A 209 -0.35 12.07 -23.27
C ASP A 209 -1.76 11.82 -23.80
N ASP A 210 -2.63 11.15 -23.04
CA ASP A 210 -4.03 10.88 -23.39
C ASP A 210 -4.95 11.03 -22.15
N TYR A 211 -6.23 11.32 -22.38
CA TYR A 211 -7.23 11.32 -21.31
C TYR A 211 -7.67 9.89 -20.97
N ASP A 212 -6.99 9.26 -20.02
CA ASP A 212 -7.17 7.85 -19.64
C ASP A 212 -7.79 7.66 -18.24
N ILE A 213 -8.38 8.71 -17.67
CA ILE A 213 -9.12 8.69 -16.38
C ILE A 213 -10.24 7.63 -16.35
N GLY A 214 -10.78 7.23 -17.51
CA GLY A 214 -11.76 6.15 -17.61
C GLY A 214 -11.16 4.73 -17.52
N THR A 215 -9.84 4.60 -17.40
CA THR A 215 -9.14 3.31 -17.40
C THR A 215 -8.63 2.99 -16.00
N SER A 216 -9.20 1.96 -15.38
CA SER A 216 -8.81 1.46 -14.06
C SER A 216 -7.53 0.61 -14.14
N PRO A 217 -6.34 1.14 -13.76
CA PRO A 217 -5.08 0.39 -13.87
C PRO A 217 -5.05 -0.80 -12.90
N TYR A 218 -5.80 -0.71 -11.80
CA TYR A 218 -5.90 -1.73 -10.77
C TYR A 218 -7.37 -1.95 -10.36
N TRP A 219 -8.22 -2.29 -11.33
CA TRP A 219 -9.67 -2.39 -11.11
C TRP A 219 -10.06 -3.30 -9.92
N ARG A 220 -9.28 -4.36 -9.63
CA ARG A 220 -9.51 -5.15 -8.41
C ARG A 220 -9.11 -4.40 -7.15
N LEU A 221 -7.97 -3.70 -7.13
CA LEU A 221 -7.44 -3.07 -5.91
C LEU A 221 -8.06 -1.69 -5.60
N GLU A 222 -8.52 -0.97 -6.62
CA GLU A 222 -9.10 0.38 -6.51
C GLU A 222 -10.23 0.53 -5.46
N PRO A 223 -11.16 -0.44 -5.28
CA PRO A 223 -12.18 -0.38 -4.22
C PRO A 223 -11.60 -0.33 -2.80
N TRP A 224 -10.41 -0.91 -2.58
CA TRP A 224 -9.74 -0.95 -1.28
C TRP A 224 -8.66 0.11 -1.12
N PHE A 225 -8.15 0.63 -2.23
CA PHE A 225 -7.11 1.67 -2.26
C PHE A 225 -7.57 2.84 -3.14
N PRO A 226 -8.30 3.82 -2.59
CA PRO A 226 -8.80 4.97 -3.35
C PRO A 226 -7.71 5.75 -4.08
N SER A 227 -6.46 5.71 -3.61
CA SER A 227 -5.31 6.33 -4.28
C SER A 227 -4.93 5.67 -5.61
N LEU A 228 -5.42 4.47 -5.90
CA LEU A 228 -5.22 3.77 -7.18
C LEU A 228 -6.34 4.08 -8.19
N GLN A 229 -7.42 4.77 -7.77
CA GLN A 229 -8.44 5.22 -8.70
C GLN A 229 -7.81 6.16 -9.74
N PRO A 230 -8.24 6.12 -11.01
CA PRO A 230 -7.54 6.82 -12.09
C PRO A 230 -7.32 8.32 -11.83
N ASP A 231 -8.36 9.03 -11.38
CA ASP A 231 -8.29 10.46 -11.02
C ASP A 231 -7.29 10.73 -9.89
N ALA A 232 -7.35 9.89 -8.84
CA ALA A 232 -6.50 10.03 -7.67
C ALA A 232 -5.04 9.68 -8.00
N LEU A 233 -4.83 8.69 -8.86
CA LEU A 233 -3.51 8.27 -9.32
C LEU A 233 -2.87 9.35 -10.18
N LEU A 234 -3.62 9.92 -11.13
CA LEU A 234 -3.21 11.06 -11.95
C LEU A 234 -2.79 12.24 -11.05
N SER A 235 -3.68 12.65 -10.14
CA SER A 235 -3.45 13.77 -9.22
C SER A 235 -2.22 13.53 -8.33
N THR A 236 -2.06 12.30 -7.84
CA THR A 236 -0.93 11.90 -6.99
C THR A 236 0.38 11.94 -7.75
N MET A 237 0.41 11.42 -8.99
CA MET A 237 1.61 11.44 -9.83
C MET A 237 1.99 12.88 -10.19
N ALA A 238 1.04 13.70 -10.63
CA ALA A 238 1.28 15.10 -10.95
C ALA A 238 1.82 15.90 -9.74
N ALA A 239 1.25 15.70 -8.56
CA ALA A 239 1.70 16.38 -7.33
C ALA A 239 3.12 15.96 -6.91
N ARG A 240 3.48 14.68 -7.11
CA ARG A 240 4.79 14.13 -6.73
C ARG A 240 5.89 14.42 -7.75
N ALA A 241 5.56 14.60 -9.02
CA ALA A 241 6.53 14.88 -10.05
C ALA A 241 7.30 16.19 -9.79
N ASP A 242 8.56 16.25 -10.18
CA ASP A 242 9.34 17.49 -10.19
C ASP A 242 8.86 18.41 -11.32
N ALA A 243 8.56 17.82 -12.50
CA ALA A 243 7.91 18.48 -13.63
C ALA A 243 6.85 17.56 -14.26
N CYS A 244 5.78 18.15 -14.79
CA CYS A 244 4.82 17.43 -15.63
C CYS A 244 5.01 17.83 -17.09
N VAL A 245 4.83 16.87 -17.99
CA VAL A 245 4.77 17.11 -19.43
C VAL A 245 3.43 16.60 -19.93
N VAL A 246 2.74 17.40 -20.75
CA VAL A 246 1.45 17.04 -21.33
C VAL A 246 1.47 17.21 -22.84
N SER A 247 0.66 16.41 -23.54
CA SER A 247 0.63 16.41 -25.01
C SER A 247 -0.28 17.47 -25.63
N SER A 248 -1.25 18.00 -24.88
CA SER A 248 -2.28 18.91 -25.39
C SER A 248 -2.55 20.10 -24.47
N THR A 249 -3.03 21.19 -25.07
CA THR A 249 -3.45 22.41 -24.40
C THR A 249 -4.54 22.13 -23.36
N ARG A 250 -5.50 21.25 -23.69
CA ARG A 250 -6.55 20.87 -22.74
C ARG A 250 -6.03 20.08 -21.55
N LEU A 251 -5.01 19.23 -21.74
CA LEU A 251 -4.32 18.55 -20.63
C LEU A 251 -3.45 19.50 -19.82
N LEU A 252 -2.87 20.53 -20.45
CA LEU A 252 -2.15 21.60 -19.75
C LEU A 252 -3.09 22.34 -18.80
N ASP A 253 -4.30 22.67 -19.23
CA ASP A 253 -5.29 23.28 -18.36
C ASP A 253 -5.74 22.36 -17.21
N LEU A 254 -5.79 21.04 -17.46
CA LEU A 254 -6.24 20.06 -16.48
C LEU A 254 -5.17 19.82 -15.40
N VAL A 255 -3.94 19.52 -15.81
CA VAL A 255 -2.83 19.18 -14.91
C VAL A 255 -2.15 20.43 -14.34
N GLY A 256 -2.05 21.50 -15.13
CA GLY A 256 -1.37 22.74 -14.77
C GLY A 256 -2.03 23.51 -13.63
N ARG A 257 -3.34 23.30 -13.40
CA ARG A 257 -4.07 23.84 -12.23
C ARG A 257 -3.46 23.39 -10.91
N ASP A 258 -3.10 22.11 -10.81
CA ASP A 258 -2.58 21.51 -9.59
C ASP A 258 -1.04 21.54 -9.54
N LYS A 259 -0.38 21.59 -10.71
CA LYS A 259 1.08 21.62 -10.83
C LYS A 259 1.54 22.75 -11.77
N PRO A 260 1.95 23.92 -11.25
CA PRO A 260 2.40 25.04 -12.09
C PRO A 260 3.62 24.73 -12.98
N ASN A 261 4.50 23.82 -12.56
CA ASN A 261 5.61 23.33 -13.39
C ASN A 261 5.14 22.21 -14.34
N THR A 262 4.13 22.52 -15.17
CA THR A 262 3.60 21.64 -16.22
C THR A 262 3.90 22.26 -17.57
N HIS A 263 4.40 21.46 -18.50
CA HIS A 263 4.89 21.91 -19.80
C HIS A 263 4.14 21.23 -20.94
N LEU A 264 3.79 22.01 -21.95
CA LEU A 264 3.20 21.49 -23.19
C LEU A 264 4.31 21.05 -24.15
N VAL A 265 4.35 19.75 -24.42
CA VAL A 265 5.20 19.13 -25.43
C VAL A 265 4.33 18.17 -26.22
N HIS A 266 3.98 18.52 -27.45
CA HIS A 266 3.06 17.72 -28.27
C HIS A 266 3.59 16.32 -28.60
N THR A 267 2.67 15.43 -28.95
CA THR A 267 3.01 14.14 -29.58
C THR A 267 3.43 14.39 -31.03
N VAL A 268 4.72 14.55 -31.29
CA VAL A 268 5.26 14.95 -32.59
C VAL A 268 5.75 13.77 -33.45
N ALA A 269 5.97 14.02 -34.74
CA ALA A 269 6.57 13.06 -35.67
C ALA A 269 8.04 13.40 -35.94
N ASP A 270 8.85 12.39 -36.29
CA ASP A 270 10.25 12.57 -36.67
C ASP A 270 10.35 12.88 -38.18
N PRO A 271 10.90 14.03 -38.60
CA PRO A 271 11.13 14.36 -40.01
C PRO A 271 12.13 13.43 -40.70
N GLU A 272 12.95 12.67 -39.95
CA GLU A 272 13.77 11.60 -40.55
C GLU A 272 12.89 10.45 -41.08
N ASP A 273 11.81 10.12 -40.37
CA ASP A 273 10.89 9.03 -40.75
C ASP A 273 9.85 9.50 -41.77
N PHE A 274 9.33 10.72 -41.60
CA PHE A 274 8.24 11.29 -42.40
C PHE A 274 8.72 12.40 -43.34
N ASN A 275 9.76 12.09 -44.13
CA ASN A 275 10.32 13.00 -45.11
C ASN A 275 9.50 13.00 -46.43
N PRO A 276 9.07 14.17 -46.95
CA PRO A 276 8.23 14.25 -48.16
C PRO A 276 8.98 13.95 -49.46
N LEU A 277 10.30 13.72 -49.45
CA LEU A 277 11.09 13.38 -50.64
C LEU A 277 10.53 12.16 -51.40
N ARG A 278 9.82 11.25 -50.73
CA ARG A 278 9.22 10.05 -51.35
C ARG A 278 7.93 10.34 -52.12
N ARG A 279 7.34 11.54 -52.00
CA ARG A 279 6.04 11.90 -52.60
C ARG A 279 6.05 11.99 -54.13
N HIS A 280 7.24 12.11 -54.74
CA HIS A 280 7.41 12.16 -56.19
C HIS A 280 7.56 10.77 -56.84
N LEU A 281 7.60 9.69 -56.05
CA LEU A 281 7.67 8.34 -56.57
C LEU A 281 6.31 7.90 -57.14
N PRO A 282 6.28 7.05 -58.18
CA PRO A 282 5.03 6.49 -58.70
C PRO A 282 4.22 5.80 -57.59
N ARG A 283 2.91 6.04 -57.55
CA ARG A 283 2.00 5.42 -56.58
C ARG A 283 1.82 3.95 -56.92
N ARG A 284 2.24 3.04 -56.03
CA ARG A 284 2.22 1.59 -56.31
C ARG A 284 1.10 0.88 -55.57
N ARG A 285 0.75 1.35 -54.36
CA ARG A 285 -0.14 0.63 -53.46
C ARG A 285 -1.59 1.10 -53.55
N PHE A 286 -1.81 2.39 -53.74
CA PHE A 286 -3.14 2.98 -53.67
C PHE A 286 -3.63 3.56 -55.01
N GLY A 287 -2.72 3.73 -55.98
CA GLY A 287 -3.03 4.20 -57.33
C GLY A 287 -3.22 5.72 -57.43
N ASP A 288 -3.61 6.17 -58.62
CA ASP A 288 -3.57 7.60 -59.01
C ASP A 288 -4.83 8.41 -58.68
N ALA A 289 -5.81 7.81 -58.00
CA ALA A 289 -6.97 8.53 -57.47
C ALA A 289 -6.54 9.54 -56.38
N VAL A 290 -7.41 10.51 -56.07
CA VAL A 290 -7.21 11.34 -54.88
C VAL A 290 -7.42 10.47 -53.64
N ASN A 291 -6.35 10.17 -52.92
CA ASN A 291 -6.37 9.21 -51.81
C ASN A 291 -6.61 9.93 -50.48
N ILE A 292 -7.75 9.63 -49.84
CA ILE A 292 -8.17 10.14 -48.54
C ILE A 292 -7.89 9.09 -47.47
N LEU A 293 -7.34 9.45 -46.32
CA LEU A 293 -6.93 8.51 -45.28
C LEU A 293 -7.56 8.82 -43.92
N TRP A 294 -8.11 7.77 -43.30
CA TRP A 294 -8.20 7.66 -41.85
C TRP A 294 -7.39 6.45 -41.35
N CYS A 295 -6.63 6.63 -40.26
CA CYS A 295 -5.86 5.55 -39.66
C CYS A 295 -5.86 5.59 -38.13
N GLY A 296 -6.09 4.44 -37.49
CA GLY A 296 -6.03 4.31 -36.03
C GLY A 296 -6.54 2.99 -35.46
N ASP A 297 -6.46 2.86 -34.15
CA ASP A 297 -7.09 1.77 -33.39
C ASP A 297 -8.60 2.02 -33.23
N VAL A 298 -9.40 1.07 -33.70
CA VAL A 298 -10.86 1.06 -33.67
C VAL A 298 -11.31 0.23 -32.48
N TRP A 299 -11.29 0.85 -31.30
CA TRP A 299 -11.59 0.17 -30.05
C TRP A 299 -13.05 0.35 -29.60
N GLY A 300 -13.80 1.38 -30.00
CA GLY A 300 -15.14 1.56 -29.45
C GLY A 300 -16.04 2.56 -30.15
N SER A 301 -17.20 2.80 -29.56
CA SER A 301 -18.27 3.65 -30.11
C SER A 301 -17.82 5.09 -30.39
N LEU A 302 -16.93 5.65 -29.57
CA LEU A 302 -16.36 6.99 -29.80
C LEU A 302 -15.62 7.04 -31.13
N VAL A 303 -14.68 6.12 -31.37
CA VAL A 303 -13.91 6.06 -32.62
C VAL A 303 -14.79 5.70 -33.82
N LEU A 304 -15.75 4.79 -33.63
CA LEU A 304 -16.72 4.45 -34.69
C LEU A 304 -17.51 5.69 -35.13
N ARG A 305 -18.00 6.49 -34.18
CA ARG A 305 -18.74 7.72 -34.46
C ARG A 305 -17.90 8.70 -35.28
N ASP A 306 -16.66 8.90 -34.88
CA ASP A 306 -15.71 9.78 -35.58
C ASP A 306 -15.47 9.32 -37.03
N ILE A 307 -15.24 8.02 -37.23
CA ILE A 307 -15.07 7.44 -38.59
C ILE A 307 -16.34 7.62 -39.42
N PHE A 308 -17.53 7.30 -38.87
CA PHE A 308 -18.79 7.43 -39.59
C PHE A 308 -19.11 8.88 -39.98
N PHE A 309 -18.73 9.87 -39.16
CA PHE A 309 -18.86 11.27 -39.54
C PHE A 309 -18.07 11.59 -40.83
N ALA A 310 -16.81 11.15 -40.92
CA ALA A 310 -16.03 11.36 -42.14
C ALA A 310 -16.57 10.59 -43.36
N LEU A 311 -17.08 9.37 -43.16
CA LEU A 311 -17.67 8.58 -44.23
C LEU A 311 -19.01 9.15 -44.71
N ASP A 312 -19.85 9.65 -43.80
CA ASP A 312 -21.07 10.37 -44.12
C ASP A 312 -20.75 11.65 -44.92
N ALA A 313 -19.74 12.41 -44.50
CA ALA A 313 -19.30 13.60 -45.23
C ALA A 313 -18.78 13.23 -46.63
N PHE A 314 -18.01 12.15 -46.74
CA PHE A 314 -17.54 11.64 -48.03
C PHE A 314 -18.69 11.16 -48.93
N ALA A 315 -19.73 10.55 -48.37
CA ALA A 315 -20.92 10.15 -49.12
C ALA A 315 -21.70 11.35 -49.68
N LEU A 316 -21.63 12.50 -49.01
CA LEU A 316 -22.22 13.76 -49.46
C LEU A 316 -21.37 14.53 -50.49
N VAL A 317 -20.15 14.10 -50.78
CA VAL A 317 -19.35 14.72 -51.85
C VAL A 317 -20.05 14.48 -53.19
N PRO A 318 -20.19 15.52 -54.06
CA PRO A 318 -20.87 15.38 -55.34
C PRO A 318 -20.28 14.23 -56.19
N PRO A 319 -21.12 13.42 -56.87
CA PRO A 319 -20.68 12.22 -57.58
C PRO A 319 -19.51 12.42 -58.54
N GLU A 320 -19.47 13.56 -59.24
CA GLU A 320 -18.41 13.94 -60.18
C GLU A 320 -17.03 13.96 -59.50
N PHE A 321 -16.89 14.61 -58.34
CA PHE A 321 -15.64 14.66 -57.58
C PHE A 321 -15.40 13.37 -56.80
N ARG A 322 -16.46 12.78 -56.23
CA ARG A 322 -16.38 11.55 -55.44
C ARG A 322 -15.87 10.35 -56.26
N SER A 323 -16.14 10.33 -57.56
CA SER A 323 -15.69 9.28 -58.48
C SER A 323 -14.16 9.24 -58.66
N GLU A 324 -13.50 10.39 -58.52
CA GLU A 324 -12.05 10.60 -58.66
C GLU A 324 -11.27 10.32 -57.36
N ALA A 325 -11.98 10.11 -56.24
CA ALA A 325 -11.39 9.91 -54.93
C ALA A 325 -11.58 8.48 -54.40
N ARG A 326 -10.67 8.06 -53.51
CA ARG A 326 -10.76 6.80 -52.74
C ARG A 326 -10.56 7.10 -51.26
N PHE A 327 -11.43 6.57 -50.42
CA PHE A 327 -11.36 6.73 -48.96
C PHE A 327 -10.79 5.46 -48.33
N HIS A 328 -9.57 5.54 -47.83
CA HIS A 328 -8.82 4.46 -47.23
C HIS A 328 -9.01 4.43 -45.71
N LEU A 329 -9.47 3.31 -45.20
CA LEU A 329 -9.55 3.00 -43.77
C LEU A 329 -8.43 2.01 -43.44
N ILE A 330 -7.43 2.45 -42.66
CA ILE A 330 -6.33 1.62 -42.20
C ILE A 330 -6.45 1.43 -40.69
N GLY A 331 -6.90 0.26 -40.25
CA GLY A 331 -7.26 0.07 -38.84
C GLY A 331 -7.06 -1.34 -38.31
N PHE A 332 -7.24 -1.44 -36.99
CA PHE A 332 -7.24 -2.67 -36.20
C PHE A 332 -8.05 -2.42 -34.93
N GLY A 333 -8.14 -3.41 -34.03
CA GLY A 333 -8.80 -3.25 -32.73
C GLY A 333 -10.12 -4.00 -32.62
N ARG A 334 -10.69 -4.00 -31.41
CA ARG A 334 -11.85 -4.85 -31.07
C ARG A 334 -13.11 -4.55 -31.87
N ALA A 335 -13.30 -3.31 -32.30
CA ALA A 335 -14.45 -2.87 -33.08
C ALA A 335 -14.17 -2.79 -34.59
N TRP A 336 -12.99 -3.23 -35.05
CA TRP A 336 -12.64 -3.25 -36.48
C TRP A 336 -13.55 -4.14 -37.34
N PRO A 337 -13.90 -5.39 -36.94
CA PRO A 337 -14.85 -6.20 -37.71
C PRO A 337 -16.25 -5.58 -37.73
N GLU A 338 -16.65 -4.92 -36.65
CA GLU A 338 -17.92 -4.21 -36.56
C GLU A 338 -17.98 -3.02 -37.51
N LEU A 339 -16.92 -2.21 -37.58
CA LEU A 339 -16.82 -1.11 -38.53
C LEU A 339 -17.04 -1.60 -39.97
N LYS A 340 -16.33 -2.65 -40.39
CA LYS A 340 -16.46 -3.23 -41.73
C LYS A 340 -17.90 -3.65 -42.04
N ARG A 341 -18.56 -4.36 -41.11
CA ARG A 341 -19.96 -4.77 -41.28
C ARG A 341 -20.89 -3.57 -41.42
N ARG A 342 -20.78 -2.58 -40.54
CA ARG A 342 -21.65 -1.40 -40.54
C ARG A 342 -21.42 -0.53 -41.77
N VAL A 343 -20.18 -0.39 -42.25
CA VAL A 343 -19.88 0.33 -43.51
C VAL A 343 -20.50 -0.39 -44.71
N ALA A 344 -20.34 -1.71 -44.80
CA ALA A 344 -20.93 -2.50 -45.89
C ALA A 344 -22.47 -2.41 -45.91
N GLN A 345 -23.11 -2.34 -44.73
CA GLN A 345 -24.56 -2.17 -44.60
C GLN A 345 -25.03 -0.76 -44.93
N ARG A 346 -24.30 0.27 -44.48
CA ARG A 346 -24.71 1.68 -44.62
C ARG A 346 -24.42 2.24 -46.00
N TYR A 347 -23.40 1.73 -46.69
CA TYR A 347 -22.92 2.27 -47.96
C TYR A 347 -22.71 1.16 -49.01
N PRO A 348 -23.74 0.37 -49.37
CA PRO A 348 -23.59 -0.80 -50.24
C PRO A 348 -23.06 -0.45 -51.65
N ASP A 349 -23.34 0.76 -52.15
CA ASP A 349 -22.99 1.19 -53.50
C ASP A 349 -21.69 2.02 -53.59
N LEU A 350 -21.08 2.36 -52.45
CA LEU A 350 -19.87 3.18 -52.37
C LEU A 350 -18.60 2.31 -52.47
N ARG A 351 -18.27 1.90 -53.70
CA ARG A 351 -17.08 1.07 -54.00
C ARG A 351 -15.73 1.77 -53.78
N ASN A 352 -15.73 3.07 -53.51
CA ASN A 352 -14.56 3.89 -53.30
C ASN A 352 -14.12 3.97 -51.82
N ILE A 353 -14.79 3.26 -50.90
CA ILE A 353 -14.32 3.04 -49.53
C ILE A 353 -13.49 1.75 -49.50
N VAL A 354 -12.21 1.84 -49.11
CA VAL A 354 -11.23 0.75 -49.20
C VAL A 354 -10.66 0.44 -47.82
N PHE A 355 -10.77 -0.81 -47.38
CA PHE A 355 -10.22 -1.28 -46.12
C PHE A 355 -8.81 -1.85 -46.25
N HIS A 356 -7.95 -1.53 -45.30
CA HIS A 356 -6.61 -2.09 -45.14
C HIS A 356 -6.42 -2.55 -43.70
N GLU A 357 -5.83 -3.73 -43.51
CA GLU A 357 -5.41 -4.18 -42.19
C GLU A 357 -4.26 -3.34 -41.62
N ARG A 358 -3.94 -3.57 -40.35
CA ARG A 358 -2.82 -2.91 -39.66
C ARG A 358 -1.54 -2.95 -40.50
N ILE A 359 -0.97 -1.77 -40.69
CA ILE A 359 0.35 -1.58 -41.30
C ILE A 359 1.34 -1.29 -40.18
N ALA A 360 2.50 -1.93 -40.23
CA ALA A 360 3.57 -1.71 -39.26
C ALA A 360 4.02 -0.24 -39.30
N PRO A 361 4.25 0.42 -38.14
CA PRO A 361 4.61 1.84 -38.08
C PRO A 361 5.78 2.24 -38.96
N GLU A 362 6.78 1.37 -39.10
CA GLU A 362 8.02 1.58 -39.86
C GLU A 362 7.76 1.74 -41.36
N ARG A 363 6.63 1.21 -41.85
CA ARG A 363 6.22 1.30 -43.26
C ARG A 363 5.20 2.40 -43.50
N PHE A 364 4.81 3.14 -42.46
CA PHE A 364 3.69 4.07 -42.57
C PHE A 364 4.07 5.34 -43.35
N SER A 365 5.34 5.75 -43.37
CA SER A 365 5.80 6.84 -44.23
C SER A 365 5.64 6.54 -45.72
N GLU A 366 5.82 5.28 -46.14
CA GLU A 366 5.54 4.84 -47.52
C GLU A 366 4.06 4.99 -47.88
N VAL A 367 3.17 4.75 -46.90
CA VAL A 367 1.73 4.93 -47.08
C VAL A 367 1.40 6.39 -47.26
N LEU A 368 1.89 7.26 -46.39
CA LEU A 368 1.58 8.69 -46.44
C LEU A 368 2.12 9.38 -47.70
N ALA A 369 3.22 8.89 -48.26
CA ALA A 369 3.74 9.37 -49.54
C ALA A 369 2.75 9.20 -50.71
N GLU A 370 1.84 8.22 -50.62
CA GLU A 370 0.79 7.96 -51.61
C GLU A 370 -0.58 8.57 -51.25
N MET A 371 -0.70 9.25 -50.10
CA MET A 371 -1.94 9.88 -49.65
C MET A 371 -1.99 11.37 -50.00
N ASP A 372 -3.17 11.87 -50.33
CA ASP A 372 -3.42 13.28 -50.64
C ASP A 372 -4.05 14.03 -49.48
N ILE A 373 -5.02 13.40 -48.82
CA ILE A 373 -5.84 14.03 -47.78
C ILE A 373 -5.89 13.11 -46.56
N GLY A 374 -5.67 13.65 -45.37
CA GLY A 374 -5.81 12.97 -44.09
C GLY A 374 -6.97 13.58 -43.32
N VAL A 375 -7.85 12.75 -42.77
CA VAL A 375 -9.01 13.23 -42.00
C VAL A 375 -8.80 13.08 -40.49
N LEU A 376 -9.25 14.08 -39.72
CA LEU A 376 -9.32 14.07 -38.26
C LEU A 376 -10.75 14.42 -37.78
N PRO A 377 -11.72 13.49 -37.93
CA PRO A 377 -13.15 13.75 -37.74
C PRO A 377 -13.61 13.57 -36.29
N TYR A 378 -12.99 14.29 -35.37
CA TYR A 378 -13.21 14.09 -33.94
C TYR A 378 -14.50 14.75 -33.45
N ALA A 379 -15.36 13.98 -32.81
CA ALA A 379 -16.49 14.55 -32.08
C ALA A 379 -16.03 15.24 -30.79
N ASP A 380 -16.69 16.35 -30.42
CA ASP A 380 -16.39 17.11 -29.22
C ASP A 380 -16.70 16.29 -27.95
N THR A 381 -15.63 15.78 -27.35
CA THR A 381 -15.65 14.99 -26.12
C THR A 381 -14.39 15.30 -25.34
N MET A 382 -14.42 15.09 -24.03
CA MET A 382 -13.24 15.29 -23.19
C MET A 382 -12.01 14.50 -23.68
N PHE A 383 -12.22 13.26 -24.15
CA PHE A 383 -11.15 12.44 -24.72
C PHE A 383 -10.52 13.07 -25.96
N ASN A 384 -11.34 13.46 -26.95
CA ASN A 384 -10.85 14.06 -28.20
C ASN A 384 -10.30 15.48 -27.99
N ALA A 385 -10.86 16.25 -27.06
CA ALA A 385 -10.37 17.59 -26.71
C ALA A 385 -8.97 17.52 -26.06
N CYS A 386 -8.65 16.45 -25.33
CA CYS A 386 -7.32 16.20 -24.78
C CYS A 386 -6.34 15.55 -25.76
N LYS A 387 -6.79 15.18 -26.96
CA LYS A 387 -5.98 14.39 -27.88
C LYS A 387 -4.94 15.26 -28.58
N SER A 388 -3.70 14.81 -28.56
CA SER A 388 -2.63 15.27 -29.44
C SER A 388 -2.43 14.25 -30.57
N PRO A 389 -3.19 14.32 -31.67
CA PRO A 389 -3.26 13.25 -32.65
C PRO A 389 -1.95 13.08 -33.41
N THR A 390 -1.23 11.98 -33.17
CA THR A 390 0.03 11.66 -33.89
C THR A 390 -0.12 11.78 -35.41
N LYS A 391 -1.25 11.33 -35.96
CA LYS A 391 -1.54 11.38 -37.40
C LYS A 391 -1.54 12.80 -37.97
N MET A 392 -1.95 13.80 -37.20
CA MET A 392 -1.84 15.20 -37.63
C MET A 392 -0.38 15.53 -37.96
N PHE A 393 0.52 15.32 -37.01
CA PHE A 393 1.95 15.63 -37.16
C PHE A 393 2.61 14.82 -38.27
N GLU A 394 2.27 13.53 -38.41
CA GLU A 394 2.72 12.72 -39.54
C GLU A 394 2.23 13.28 -40.89
N TYR A 395 0.97 13.75 -40.97
CA TYR A 395 0.41 14.36 -42.19
C TYR A 395 1.12 15.67 -42.54
N LEU A 396 1.42 16.52 -41.53
CA LEU A 396 2.16 17.76 -41.73
C LEU A 396 3.51 17.48 -42.39
N LEU A 397 4.30 16.57 -41.80
CA LEU A 397 5.65 16.27 -42.30
C LEU A 397 5.62 15.53 -43.64
N ALA A 398 4.62 14.69 -43.89
CA ALA A 398 4.45 13.97 -45.16
C ALA A 398 3.77 14.79 -46.28
N LYS A 399 3.45 16.07 -46.04
CA LYS A 399 2.72 16.96 -46.96
C LYS A 399 1.36 16.39 -47.41
N VAL A 400 0.60 15.86 -46.45
CA VAL A 400 -0.78 15.37 -46.63
C VAL A 400 -1.75 16.45 -46.15
N ALA A 401 -2.70 16.85 -46.99
CA ALA A 401 -3.64 17.93 -46.66
C ALA A 401 -4.58 17.46 -45.53
N VAL A 402 -4.78 18.29 -44.51
CA VAL A 402 -5.60 17.92 -43.35
C VAL A 402 -7.01 18.51 -43.48
N CYS A 403 -8.02 17.65 -43.36
CA CYS A 403 -9.42 18.03 -43.19
C CYS A 403 -9.89 17.54 -41.81
N ALA A 404 -10.29 18.45 -40.93
CA ALA A 404 -10.52 18.12 -39.53
C ALA A 404 -11.78 18.79 -38.98
N THR A 405 -12.32 18.22 -37.91
CA THR A 405 -13.25 18.97 -37.04
C THR A 405 -12.44 19.90 -36.13
N PRO A 406 -13.01 21.02 -35.67
CA PRO A 406 -12.32 21.98 -34.80
C PRO A 406 -12.26 21.47 -33.34
N VAL A 407 -11.70 20.28 -33.11
CA VAL A 407 -11.67 19.60 -31.81
C VAL A 407 -10.25 19.16 -31.45
N GLY A 408 -9.80 19.49 -30.24
CA GLY A 408 -8.48 19.11 -29.71
C GLY A 408 -7.33 19.93 -30.30
N GLU A 409 -6.13 19.37 -30.34
CA GLU A 409 -4.93 20.16 -30.66
C GLU A 409 -4.86 20.75 -32.07
N VAL A 410 -5.69 20.28 -32.99
CA VAL A 410 -5.68 20.79 -34.38
C VAL A 410 -5.94 22.29 -34.44
N VAL A 411 -6.83 22.83 -33.58
CA VAL A 411 -7.18 24.26 -33.57
C VAL A 411 -6.12 25.14 -32.90
N HIS A 412 -5.22 24.54 -32.13
CA HIS A 412 -4.11 25.22 -31.48
C HIS A 412 -2.83 25.14 -32.34
N CYS A 413 -2.69 24.08 -33.11
CA CYS A 413 -1.52 23.80 -33.93
C CYS A 413 -1.60 24.39 -35.34
N LEU A 414 -2.80 24.53 -35.92
CA LEU A 414 -3.00 24.88 -37.32
C LEU A 414 -4.07 25.97 -37.49
N ASP A 415 -3.93 26.74 -38.56
CA ASP A 415 -4.81 27.85 -38.91
C ASP A 415 -5.76 27.47 -40.05
N ASP A 416 -7.08 27.63 -39.82
CA ASP A 416 -8.12 27.28 -40.79
C ASP A 416 -8.00 28.09 -42.10
N GLY A 417 -8.18 27.41 -43.22
CA GLY A 417 -8.02 27.97 -44.57
C GLY A 417 -6.57 28.18 -45.01
N VAL A 418 -5.59 28.06 -44.10
CA VAL A 418 -4.17 28.30 -44.38
C VAL A 418 -3.36 27.00 -44.32
N SER A 419 -3.46 26.25 -43.23
CA SER A 419 -2.68 25.02 -42.98
C SER A 419 -3.54 23.79 -42.65
N VAL A 420 -4.85 23.98 -42.55
CA VAL A 420 -5.88 22.95 -42.37
C VAL A 420 -7.20 23.48 -42.93
N LEU A 421 -8.14 22.60 -43.30
CA LEU A 421 -9.55 22.99 -43.47
C LEU A 421 -10.38 22.43 -42.32
N LEU A 422 -11.04 23.31 -41.56
CA LEU A 422 -11.89 22.95 -40.43
C LEU A 422 -13.37 23.02 -40.80
N ALA A 423 -14.14 22.05 -40.32
CA ALA A 423 -15.59 22.09 -40.32
C ALA A 423 -16.16 21.18 -39.24
N ASP A 424 -17.14 21.67 -38.48
CA ASP A 424 -17.83 20.92 -37.43
C ASP A 424 -19.09 20.20 -37.94
N ALA A 425 -19.78 20.79 -38.91
CA ALA A 425 -20.97 20.24 -39.55
C ALA A 425 -20.63 19.35 -40.75
N LEU A 426 -21.52 18.39 -41.02
CA LEU A 426 -21.34 17.38 -42.06
C LEU A 426 -21.22 18.00 -43.47
N GLU A 427 -22.05 19.00 -43.75
CA GLU A 427 -22.08 19.73 -45.02
C GLU A 427 -20.79 20.53 -45.23
N GLY A 428 -20.30 21.19 -44.16
CA GLY A 428 -19.03 21.91 -44.20
C GLY A 428 -17.84 20.98 -44.42
N PHE A 429 -17.84 19.81 -43.77
CA PHE A 429 -16.79 18.81 -43.93
C PHE A 429 -16.81 18.23 -45.36
N SER A 430 -18.00 17.92 -45.90
CA SER A 430 -18.17 17.50 -47.29
C SER A 430 -17.69 18.56 -48.28
N ALA A 431 -18.02 19.84 -48.04
CA ALA A 431 -17.57 20.94 -48.87
C ALA A 431 -16.04 21.09 -48.86
N ASN A 432 -15.41 20.96 -47.69
CA ASN A 432 -13.95 20.97 -47.56
C ASN A 432 -13.30 19.77 -48.27
N LEU A 433 -13.85 18.56 -48.12
CA LEU A 433 -13.38 17.40 -48.90
C LEU A 433 -13.53 17.64 -50.40
N THR A 434 -14.66 18.19 -50.85
CA THR A 434 -14.91 18.51 -52.27
C THR A 434 -13.86 19.48 -52.80
N ARG A 435 -13.57 20.56 -52.07
CA ARG A 435 -12.54 21.54 -52.42
C ARG A 435 -11.16 20.91 -52.51
N LEU A 436 -10.79 20.07 -51.53
CA LEU A 436 -9.50 19.38 -51.54
C LEU A 436 -9.41 18.36 -52.67
N ILE A 437 -10.49 17.66 -53.03
CA ILE A 437 -10.48 16.73 -54.17
C ILE A 437 -10.30 17.48 -55.49
N ALA A 438 -11.10 18.52 -55.70
CA ALA A 438 -11.18 19.25 -56.97
C ALA A 438 -9.99 20.19 -57.24
N ASP A 439 -9.45 20.85 -56.22
CA ASP A 439 -8.45 21.91 -56.37
C ASP A 439 -7.07 21.45 -55.87
N ARG A 440 -6.22 21.00 -56.80
CA ARG A 440 -4.84 20.61 -56.51
C ARG A 440 -3.99 21.77 -56.01
N ASP A 441 -4.19 22.98 -56.52
CA ASP A 441 -3.38 24.14 -56.13
C ASP A 441 -3.72 24.57 -54.71
N LEU A 442 -5.00 24.52 -54.31
CA LEU A 442 -5.42 24.68 -52.93
C LEU A 442 -4.76 23.64 -52.02
N ARG A 443 -4.81 22.35 -52.40
CA ARG A 443 -4.11 21.31 -51.63
C ARG A 443 -2.64 21.64 -51.44
N THR A 444 -1.94 22.02 -52.51
CA THR A 444 -0.51 22.38 -52.47
C THR A 444 -0.25 23.55 -51.53
N ARG A 445 -1.03 24.64 -51.63
CA ARG A 445 -0.86 25.80 -50.73
C ARG A 445 -1.03 25.42 -49.25
N ILE A 446 -2.04 24.62 -48.95
CA ILE A 446 -2.33 24.19 -47.57
C ILE A 446 -1.19 23.32 -47.03
N VAL A 447 -0.73 22.32 -47.79
CA VAL A 447 0.31 21.41 -47.30
C VAL A 447 1.67 22.08 -47.14
N GLU A 448 2.02 23.05 -47.96
CA GLU A 448 3.29 23.78 -47.79
C GLU A 448 3.27 24.62 -46.51
N ALA A 449 2.19 25.37 -46.26
CA ALA A 449 2.04 26.13 -45.01
C ALA A 449 2.05 25.21 -43.77
N ALA A 450 1.36 24.08 -43.86
CA ALA A 450 1.29 23.09 -42.79
C ALA A 450 2.65 22.40 -42.54
N TYR A 451 3.40 22.11 -43.60
CA TYR A 451 4.74 21.51 -43.53
C TYR A 451 5.78 22.47 -42.93
N GLU A 452 5.78 23.74 -43.36
CA GLU A 452 6.70 24.75 -42.81
C GLU A 452 6.54 24.91 -41.30
N ARG A 453 5.28 25.00 -40.83
CA ARG A 453 4.98 25.03 -39.39
C ARG A 453 5.34 23.70 -38.72
N GLY A 454 5.01 22.58 -39.37
CA GLY A 454 5.32 21.22 -38.96
C GLY A 454 6.80 21.03 -38.62
N VAL A 455 7.69 21.36 -39.55
CA VAL A 455 9.14 21.20 -39.38
C VAL A 455 9.68 22.14 -38.29
N ARG A 456 9.23 23.40 -38.28
CA ARG A 456 9.76 24.42 -37.36
C ARG A 456 9.38 24.18 -35.90
N GLU A 457 8.12 23.84 -35.63
CA GLU A 457 7.56 23.88 -34.27
C GLU A 457 6.97 22.55 -33.81
N LEU A 458 6.48 21.72 -34.73
CA LEU A 458 5.64 20.56 -34.45
C LEU A 458 6.29 19.24 -34.88
N SER A 459 7.62 19.22 -34.91
CA SER A 459 8.47 18.06 -35.22
C SER A 459 9.24 17.61 -33.98
N LEU A 460 9.83 16.40 -34.03
CA LEU A 460 10.68 15.90 -32.96
C LEU A 460 11.80 16.89 -32.61
N GLN A 461 12.46 17.47 -33.61
CA GLN A 461 13.53 18.44 -33.40
C GLN A 461 12.96 19.80 -32.94
N GLY A 462 11.80 20.21 -33.46
CA GLY A 462 11.12 21.46 -33.07
C GLY A 462 10.77 21.53 -31.59
N VAL A 463 10.42 20.40 -30.96
CA VAL A 463 10.13 20.34 -29.51
C VAL A 463 11.35 20.01 -28.64
N GLY A 464 12.50 19.71 -29.26
CA GLY A 464 13.60 19.09 -28.56
C GLY A 464 14.32 19.95 -27.54
N ASP A 465 14.51 21.24 -27.82
CA ASP A 465 15.13 22.15 -26.84
C ASP A 465 14.23 22.28 -25.61
N ARG A 466 12.92 22.43 -25.82
CA ARG A 466 11.94 22.46 -24.73
C ARG A 466 12.01 21.20 -23.87
N LEU A 467 12.03 20.02 -24.48
CA LEU A 467 12.14 18.76 -23.73
C LEU A 467 13.46 18.67 -22.95
N ALA A 468 14.59 19.04 -23.57
CA ALA A 468 15.89 19.01 -22.92
C ALA A 468 15.98 20.01 -21.75
N ASP A 469 15.39 21.19 -21.89
CA ASP A 469 15.39 22.24 -20.86
C ASP A 469 14.51 21.88 -19.65
N ILE A 470 13.49 21.05 -19.84
CA ILE A 470 12.70 20.48 -18.73
C ILE A 470 13.53 19.47 -17.93
N VAL A 471 14.33 18.65 -18.61
CA VAL A 471 15.00 17.49 -17.99
C VAL A 471 16.40 17.83 -17.44
N ARG A 472 17.18 18.67 -18.13
CA ARG A 472 18.57 19.04 -17.72
C ARG A 472 18.69 19.56 -16.28
N PRO A 473 17.81 20.44 -15.78
CA PRO A 473 17.89 20.92 -14.40
C PRO A 473 17.75 19.79 -13.39
N LEU A 474 17.02 18.72 -13.72
CA LEU A 474 16.77 17.59 -12.84
C LEU A 474 17.96 16.62 -12.77
N ILE A 475 18.74 16.51 -13.85
CA ILE A 475 19.97 15.68 -13.91
C ILE A 475 21.08 16.27 -13.04
N ARG A 476 21.20 17.61 -13.01
CA ARG A 476 22.32 18.33 -12.35
C ARG A 476 22.22 18.43 -10.83
N MET A 477 21.14 17.95 -10.23
CA MET A 477 20.98 17.94 -8.78
C MET A 477 21.44 16.60 -8.23
N ASP A 478 22.50 16.58 -7.40
CA ASP A 478 22.91 15.33 -6.75
C ASP A 478 21.73 14.75 -5.94
N PRO A 479 21.40 13.45 -6.09
CA PRO A 479 20.58 12.77 -5.10
C PRO A 479 21.31 12.88 -3.76
N ALA A 480 20.59 13.29 -2.71
CA ALA A 480 21.17 13.34 -1.39
C ALA A 480 21.63 11.92 -1.03
N VAL A 481 22.94 11.67 -1.03
CA VAL A 481 23.54 10.41 -0.59
C VAL A 481 23.44 10.41 0.94
N GLY A 482 22.30 9.97 1.44
CA GLY A 482 22.06 9.71 2.85
C GLY A 482 21.49 8.30 3.04
N PRO A 483 21.56 7.74 4.26
CA PRO A 483 20.86 6.50 4.57
C PRO A 483 19.36 6.64 4.28
N SER A 484 18.72 5.57 3.81
CA SER A 484 17.27 5.54 3.66
C SER A 484 16.60 5.88 5.00
N VAL A 485 15.37 6.40 4.96
CA VAL A 485 14.66 6.78 6.19
C VAL A 485 14.51 5.59 7.16
N GLU A 486 14.32 4.37 6.64
CA GLU A 486 14.24 3.13 7.43
C GLU A 486 15.55 2.86 8.16
N THR A 487 16.67 2.95 7.45
CA THR A 487 18.01 2.71 8.00
C THR A 487 18.37 3.77 9.03
N TYR A 488 18.09 5.03 8.72
CA TYR A 488 18.33 6.14 9.64
C TYR A 488 17.50 6.00 10.92
N LEU A 489 16.19 5.75 10.79
CA LEU A 489 15.31 5.58 11.94
C LEU A 489 15.72 4.35 12.77
N ALA A 490 16.17 3.26 12.13
CA ALA A 490 16.62 2.07 12.85
C ALA A 490 17.85 2.40 13.71
N GLN A 491 18.83 3.12 13.17
CA GLN A 491 20.00 3.57 13.91
C GLN A 491 19.63 4.56 15.03
N ALA A 492 18.84 5.58 14.71
CA ALA A 492 18.45 6.63 15.65
C ALA A 492 17.60 6.11 16.83
N LEU A 493 16.79 5.06 16.60
CA LEU A 493 15.95 4.43 17.63
C LEU A 493 16.62 3.22 18.31
N GLY A 494 17.89 2.91 17.99
CA GLY A 494 18.59 1.76 18.55
C GLY A 494 17.96 0.40 18.20
N ARG A 495 17.36 0.29 17.02
CA ARG A 495 16.64 -0.91 16.55
C ARG A 495 17.62 -1.95 16.03
N THR A 496 17.41 -3.20 16.45
CA THR A 496 18.18 -4.37 15.98
C THR A 496 17.59 -5.03 14.74
N ARG A 497 16.35 -4.70 14.38
CA ARG A 497 15.65 -5.22 13.19
C ARG A 497 15.18 -4.05 12.32
N GLU A 498 14.89 -4.37 11.06
CA GLU A 498 14.42 -3.38 10.09
C GLU A 498 13.09 -2.74 10.52
N ILE A 499 12.92 -1.46 10.20
CA ILE A 499 11.67 -0.72 10.47
C ILE A 499 10.69 -0.97 9.34
N SER A 500 9.44 -1.31 9.67
CA SER A 500 8.43 -1.56 8.65
C SER A 500 8.11 -0.27 7.87
N PRO A 501 7.89 -0.33 6.54
CA PRO A 501 7.48 0.84 5.76
C PRO A 501 6.22 1.51 6.29
N ARG A 502 5.33 0.75 6.94
CA ARG A 502 4.12 1.26 7.58
C ARG A 502 4.43 2.12 8.80
N GLU A 503 5.42 1.74 9.61
CA GLU A 503 5.88 2.57 10.74
C GLU A 503 6.40 3.93 10.25
N VAL A 504 7.20 3.94 9.18
CA VAL A 504 7.66 5.17 8.52
C VAL A 504 6.49 6.02 8.02
N ALA A 505 5.50 5.38 7.38
CA ALA A 505 4.32 6.08 6.86
C ALA A 505 3.50 6.76 7.97
N ILE A 506 3.36 6.13 9.13
CA ILE A 506 2.68 6.72 10.30
C ILE A 506 3.47 7.93 10.81
N ALA A 507 4.79 7.81 10.98
CA ALA A 507 5.65 8.91 11.42
C ALA A 507 5.58 10.13 10.46
N ARG A 508 5.58 9.89 9.14
CA ARG A 508 5.37 10.91 8.11
C ARG A 508 3.97 11.55 8.20
N GLY A 509 2.96 10.75 8.52
CA GLY A 509 1.60 11.24 8.76
C GLY A 509 1.54 12.22 9.92
N ASP A 510 2.18 11.89 11.04
CA ASP A 510 2.27 12.78 12.20
C ASP A 510 3.02 14.07 11.87
N LEU A 511 4.15 13.99 11.16
CA LEU A 511 4.88 15.16 10.66
C LEU A 511 3.97 16.09 9.84
N LYS A 512 3.20 15.54 8.89
CA LYS A 512 2.28 16.32 8.06
C LYS A 512 1.18 16.99 8.88
N THR A 513 0.67 16.32 9.90
CA THR A 513 -0.30 16.94 10.82
C THR A 513 0.33 18.10 11.59
N VAL A 514 1.55 17.94 12.10
CA VAL A 514 2.26 18.99 12.83
C VAL A 514 2.58 20.19 11.94
N LEU A 515 3.07 19.95 10.73
CA LEU A 515 3.39 21.02 9.76
C LEU A 515 2.17 21.83 9.33
N ARG A 516 0.98 21.22 9.29
CA ARG A 516 -0.28 21.89 8.95
C ARG A 516 -0.88 22.68 10.11
N ALA A 517 -0.41 22.47 11.34
CA ALA A 517 -0.95 23.14 12.50
C ALA A 517 -0.57 24.63 12.51
N GLY A 518 -1.56 25.48 12.78
CA GLY A 518 -1.34 26.92 12.96
C GLY A 518 -0.36 27.21 14.09
N ASP A 519 -0.37 26.40 15.16
CA ASP A 519 0.65 26.32 16.20
C ASP A 519 0.98 24.83 16.45
N PRO A 520 2.21 24.36 16.15
CA PRO A 520 2.62 22.99 16.43
C PRO A 520 2.42 22.58 17.90
N ALA A 521 2.52 23.51 18.85
CA ALA A 521 2.38 23.20 20.27
C ALA A 521 0.95 22.77 20.65
N THR A 522 -0.07 23.10 19.83
CA THR A 522 -1.47 22.71 20.06
C THR A 522 -1.82 21.35 19.46
N VAL A 523 -0.90 20.72 18.74
CA VAL A 523 -1.11 19.39 18.16
C VAL A 523 -1.25 18.37 19.28
N ASP A 524 -2.14 17.40 19.08
CA ASP A 524 -2.35 16.29 20.00
C ASP A 524 -1.01 15.76 20.54
N PRO A 525 -0.77 15.83 21.86
CA PRO A 525 0.43 15.31 22.51
C PRO A 525 0.81 13.89 22.06
N MET A 526 -0.18 13.06 21.73
CA MET A 526 -0.01 11.68 21.28
C MET A 526 0.80 11.53 19.99
N ARG A 527 0.93 12.59 19.19
CA ARG A 527 1.66 12.57 17.91
C ARG A 527 3.16 12.85 18.06
N TRP A 528 3.59 13.34 19.22
CA TRP A 528 5.01 13.59 19.51
C TRP A 528 5.73 12.31 19.95
N THR A 529 5.91 11.39 18.99
CA THR A 529 6.46 10.05 19.23
C THR A 529 7.97 9.96 18.97
N ALA A 530 8.65 8.96 19.54
CA ALA A 530 10.07 8.72 19.29
C ALA A 530 10.42 8.57 17.79
N PRO A 531 9.66 7.83 16.96
CA PRO A 531 9.91 7.81 15.50
C PRO A 531 9.75 9.16 14.82
N LEU A 532 8.81 10.02 15.26
CA LEU A 532 8.72 11.39 14.75
C LEU A 532 9.96 12.20 15.17
N MET A 533 10.42 12.07 16.41
CA MET A 533 11.63 12.79 16.88
C MET A 533 12.85 12.41 16.05
N ALA A 534 13.06 11.11 15.84
CA ALA A 534 14.13 10.62 14.97
C ALA A 534 13.93 11.11 13.52
N LEU A 535 12.71 11.10 12.99
CA LEU A 535 12.43 11.57 11.63
C LEU A 535 12.80 13.06 11.44
N LEU A 536 12.57 13.92 12.45
CA LEU A 536 12.93 15.34 12.40
C LEU A 536 14.42 15.59 12.23
N ASP A 537 15.26 14.65 12.65
CA ASP A 537 16.72 14.74 12.55
C ASP A 537 17.28 14.01 11.32
N TRP A 538 16.43 13.37 10.52
CA TRP A 538 16.86 12.71 9.30
C TRP A 538 17.36 13.73 8.27
N PRO A 539 18.63 13.62 7.80
CA PRO A 539 19.21 14.59 6.86
C PRO A 539 18.45 14.72 5.52
N GLY A 540 17.70 13.70 5.11
CA GLY A 540 16.92 13.73 3.86
C GLY A 540 15.56 14.41 3.96
N LEU A 541 15.16 14.89 5.14
CA LEU A 541 13.78 15.27 5.43
C LEU A 541 13.27 16.46 4.58
N GLU A 542 14.04 17.55 4.50
CA GLU A 542 13.64 18.76 3.76
C GLU A 542 13.30 18.45 2.31
N ARG A 543 14.12 17.63 1.66
CA ARG A 543 13.90 17.20 0.27
C ARG A 543 12.74 16.23 0.14
N ALA A 544 12.72 15.18 0.96
CA ALA A 544 11.75 14.10 0.84
C ALA A 544 10.32 14.55 1.14
N GLU A 545 10.15 15.44 2.12
CA GLU A 545 8.84 15.94 2.53
C GLU A 545 8.55 17.38 2.04
N ARG A 546 9.47 17.98 1.26
CA ARG A 546 9.40 19.35 0.73
C ARG A 546 9.13 20.39 1.84
N VAL A 547 9.86 20.27 2.94
CA VAL A 547 9.76 21.14 4.12
C VAL A 547 10.92 22.12 4.11
N THR A 548 10.65 23.40 4.39
CA THR A 548 11.69 24.44 4.47
C THR A 548 12.41 24.42 5.82
N GLN A 549 13.68 24.82 5.88
CA GLN A 549 14.43 24.95 7.14
C GLN A 549 13.67 25.74 8.24
N PRO A 550 13.02 26.90 7.97
CA PRO A 550 12.25 27.60 9.00
C PRO A 550 11.04 26.82 9.53
N GLN A 551 10.37 26.03 8.68
CA GLN A 551 9.31 25.14 9.13
C GLN A 551 9.87 24.02 10.02
N LEU A 552 11.02 23.45 9.64
CA LEU A 552 11.69 22.41 10.42
C LEU A 552 12.13 22.93 11.79
N ASP A 553 12.78 24.08 11.85
CA ASP A 553 13.22 24.72 13.10
C ASP A 553 12.04 24.99 14.03
N ARG A 554 10.92 25.46 13.46
CA ARG A 554 9.67 25.68 14.21
C ARG A 554 9.13 24.39 14.80
N VAL A 555 9.10 23.30 14.04
CA VAL A 555 8.62 21.99 14.50
C VAL A 555 9.57 21.41 15.55
N LYS A 556 10.89 21.49 15.36
CA LYS A 556 11.90 21.06 16.34
C LYS A 556 11.79 21.84 17.65
N ALA A 557 11.59 23.15 17.58
CA ALA A 557 11.38 23.98 18.77
C ALA A 557 10.10 23.61 19.52
N ALA A 558 9.03 23.26 18.81
CA ALA A 558 7.80 22.77 19.43
C ALA A 558 7.98 21.36 20.03
N ALA A 559 8.69 20.47 19.35
CA ALA A 559 9.04 19.14 19.83
C ALA A 559 9.72 19.19 21.21
N ALA A 560 10.69 20.09 21.36
CA ALA A 560 11.42 20.29 22.62
C ALA A 560 10.54 20.72 23.81
N ARG A 561 9.33 21.25 23.57
CA ARG A 561 8.39 21.67 24.62
C ARG A 561 7.20 20.73 24.79
N SER A 562 6.78 20.08 23.72
CA SER A 562 5.53 19.31 23.66
C SER A 562 5.72 17.80 23.75
N ARG A 563 6.97 17.29 23.76
CA ARG A 563 7.26 15.86 23.90
C ARG A 563 6.68 15.27 25.17
N ASN A 564 5.99 14.14 25.04
CA ASN A 564 5.31 13.46 26.14
C ASN A 564 6.27 13.03 27.25
N ALA A 565 7.43 12.47 26.90
CA ALA A 565 8.42 12.06 27.90
C ALA A 565 8.80 13.18 28.87
N LEU A 566 9.02 14.40 28.37
CA LEU A 566 9.35 15.55 29.21
C LEU A 566 8.22 15.90 30.19
N ARG A 567 6.98 15.89 29.70
CA ARG A 567 5.79 16.23 30.51
C ARG A 567 5.48 15.20 31.59
N VAL A 568 5.63 13.91 31.26
CA VAL A 568 5.37 12.81 32.20
C VAL A 568 6.47 12.72 33.25
N ARG A 569 7.72 12.92 32.84
CA ARG A 569 8.89 12.79 33.73
C ARG A 569 8.86 13.80 34.88
N VAL A 570 8.37 15.03 34.66
CA VAL A 570 8.21 16.05 35.71
C VAL A 570 7.14 15.66 36.74
N GLN A 571 6.15 14.86 36.36
CA GLN A 571 5.07 14.40 37.25
C GLN A 571 5.39 13.06 37.92
N SER A 572 6.45 12.37 37.51
CA SER A 572 6.80 11.03 37.99
C SER A 572 7.66 11.10 39.25
N ALA A 573 7.28 10.35 40.28
CA ALA A 573 8.05 10.09 41.49
C ALA A 573 9.20 9.08 41.28
N LEU A 574 9.24 8.39 40.13
CA LEU A 574 10.39 7.55 39.77
C LEU A 574 11.59 8.42 39.35
N PRO A 575 12.80 8.14 39.86
CA PRO A 575 13.99 8.85 39.44
C PRO A 575 14.31 8.55 37.95
N PRO A 576 14.89 9.51 37.22
CA PRO A 576 15.44 9.23 35.89
C PRO A 576 16.53 8.16 36.00
N ALA A 577 16.27 6.99 35.43
CA ALA A 577 17.23 5.89 35.38
C ALA A 577 17.24 5.29 33.98
N GLU A 578 18.44 5.20 33.40
CA GLU A 578 18.63 4.42 32.18
C GLU A 578 18.53 2.94 32.50
N ARG A 579 18.11 2.18 31.49
CA ARG A 579 17.97 0.75 31.61
C ARG A 579 19.35 0.09 31.77
N PRO A 580 19.53 -0.83 32.75
CA PRO A 580 20.76 -1.60 32.86
C PRO A 580 21.06 -2.40 31.59
N ALA A 581 22.35 -2.51 31.24
CA ALA A 581 22.79 -3.35 30.13
C ALA A 581 22.53 -4.84 30.44
N GLY A 582 22.17 -5.60 29.41
CA GLY A 582 21.93 -7.05 29.51
C GLY A 582 20.47 -7.47 29.33
N PRO A 583 20.13 -8.73 29.64
CA PRO A 583 18.78 -9.26 29.44
C PRO A 583 17.76 -8.56 30.36
N PRO A 584 16.47 -8.48 29.96
CA PRO A 584 15.42 -7.93 30.82
C PRO A 584 15.38 -8.60 32.19
N ALA A 585 15.20 -7.81 33.25
CA ALA A 585 14.91 -8.32 34.58
C ALA A 585 13.58 -9.12 34.59
N LEU A 586 13.45 -10.05 35.53
CA LEU A 586 12.24 -10.89 35.66
C LEU A 586 11.06 -10.08 36.22
N SER A 587 11.36 -9.16 37.14
CA SER A 587 10.39 -8.25 37.75
C SER A 587 10.75 -6.82 37.38
N LYS A 588 9.84 -6.10 36.70
CA LYS A 588 10.14 -4.77 36.14
C LYS A 588 8.91 -3.97 35.71
N LEU A 589 9.11 -2.67 35.50
CA LEU A 589 8.18 -1.81 34.78
C LEU A 589 8.16 -2.10 33.27
N ALA A 590 7.04 -1.77 32.62
CA ALA A 590 6.93 -1.84 31.17
C ALA A 590 8.01 -1.02 30.45
N ALA A 591 8.69 -1.60 29.47
CA ALA A 591 9.75 -0.93 28.72
C ALA A 591 9.67 -1.21 27.21
N ALA A 592 9.73 -0.14 26.41
CA ALA A 592 9.66 -0.23 24.96
C ALA A 592 10.86 -0.99 24.35
N GLU A 593 12.01 -0.96 25.03
CA GLU A 593 13.28 -1.56 24.62
C GLU A 593 13.30 -3.09 24.69
N ASP A 594 12.34 -3.71 25.41
CA ASP A 594 12.30 -5.18 25.54
C ASP A 594 12.15 -5.90 24.19
N TRP A 595 11.55 -5.23 23.21
CA TRP A 595 11.48 -5.71 21.82
C TRP A 595 12.85 -5.96 21.18
N GLU A 596 13.91 -5.33 21.66
CA GLU A 596 15.27 -5.50 21.15
C GLU A 596 15.99 -6.70 21.77
N SER A 597 15.49 -7.22 22.89
CA SER A 597 16.02 -8.43 23.52
C SER A 597 15.55 -9.66 22.74
N ALA A 598 16.49 -10.37 22.09
CA ALA A 598 16.19 -11.61 21.36
C ALA A 598 15.40 -12.67 22.18
N PRO A 599 15.80 -13.05 23.41
CA PRO A 599 15.08 -14.07 24.18
C PRO A 599 13.68 -13.61 24.62
N TRP A 600 13.49 -12.31 24.86
CA TRP A 600 12.18 -11.76 25.20
C TRP A 600 11.27 -11.68 23.97
N PHE A 601 11.83 -11.20 22.84
CA PHE A 601 11.10 -11.02 21.60
C PHE A 601 10.57 -12.34 21.03
N ALA A 602 11.29 -13.45 21.23
CA ALA A 602 10.82 -14.78 20.83
C ALA A 602 9.46 -15.13 21.44
N TRP A 603 9.20 -14.74 22.70
CA TRP A 603 7.92 -14.96 23.37
C TRP A 603 6.82 -14.05 22.82
N LEU A 604 7.14 -12.79 22.53
CA LEU A 604 6.18 -11.88 21.88
C LEU A 604 5.79 -12.37 20.49
N ASP A 605 6.77 -12.77 19.68
CA ASP A 605 6.57 -13.29 18.34
C ASP A 605 5.69 -14.55 18.38
N ARG A 606 5.96 -15.48 19.30
CA ARG A 606 5.09 -16.64 19.57
C ARG A 606 3.67 -16.20 19.98
N LEU A 607 3.53 -15.26 20.92
CA LEU A 607 2.23 -14.75 21.35
C LEU A 607 1.41 -14.13 20.21
N LYS A 608 2.03 -13.30 19.38
CA LYS A 608 1.35 -12.57 18.31
C LYS A 608 1.09 -13.43 17.08
N VAL A 609 1.92 -14.44 16.81
CA VAL A 609 1.77 -15.36 15.67
C VAL A 609 0.89 -16.57 16.03
N SER A 610 0.90 -17.03 17.28
CA SER A 610 0.16 -18.20 17.73
C SER A 610 -1.13 -17.85 18.51
N CYS A 611 -1.24 -16.68 19.13
CA CYS A 611 -2.30 -16.36 20.10
C CYS A 611 -3.03 -15.02 19.83
N SER A 612 -3.04 -14.48 18.60
CA SER A 612 -3.68 -13.19 18.33
C SER A 612 -5.19 -13.20 18.60
N THR A 613 -5.67 -12.20 19.35
CA THR A 613 -7.07 -11.86 19.63
C THR A 613 -7.89 -11.38 18.41
N PHE A 614 -7.37 -11.52 17.19
CA PHE A 614 -8.08 -11.26 15.94
C PHE A 614 -8.19 -12.57 15.16
N PRO A 615 -9.29 -12.79 14.40
CA PRO A 615 -9.63 -14.09 13.87
C PRO A 615 -8.48 -14.65 13.01
N ARG A 616 -7.94 -15.81 13.43
CA ARG A 616 -7.43 -16.78 12.46
C ARG A 616 -8.64 -17.17 11.62
N TYR A 617 -8.75 -16.63 10.42
CA TYR A 617 -9.60 -17.25 9.43
C TYR A 617 -8.99 -18.61 9.10
N LEU A 618 -9.69 -19.66 9.51
CA LEU A 618 -9.71 -21.01 8.94
C LEU A 618 -8.46 -21.89 9.15
N ASP A 619 -8.65 -22.93 9.97
CA ASP A 619 -8.11 -24.30 9.87
C ASP A 619 -6.69 -24.48 9.28
N ASP A 620 -5.70 -24.48 10.18
CA ASP A 620 -4.36 -25.03 9.95
C ASP A 620 -4.41 -26.58 9.91
N GLU A 621 -4.94 -27.15 8.83
CA GLU A 621 -4.51 -28.44 8.26
C GLU A 621 -4.67 -28.46 6.73
N THR A 622 -4.58 -27.30 6.07
CA THR A 622 -4.37 -27.24 4.63
C THR A 622 -2.91 -26.86 4.34
N PRO A 623 -2.17 -27.62 3.50
CA PRO A 623 -0.80 -27.28 3.08
C PRO A 623 -0.66 -25.90 2.41
N ASP A 624 -1.79 -25.26 2.09
CA ASP A 624 -1.91 -24.00 1.36
C ASP A 624 -2.31 -22.78 2.23
N ALA A 625 -2.32 -22.89 3.56
CA ALA A 625 -2.59 -21.74 4.42
C ALA A 625 -1.52 -20.63 4.18
N PRO A 626 -1.92 -19.38 3.86
CA PRO A 626 -0.98 -18.35 3.43
C PRO A 626 -0.01 -18.03 4.56
N ARG A 627 1.26 -18.39 4.38
CA ARG A 627 2.35 -17.96 5.27
C ARG A 627 2.29 -16.45 5.36
N VAL A 628 2.00 -15.92 6.56
CA VAL A 628 2.10 -14.48 6.84
C VAL A 628 3.49 -14.04 6.37
N ASN A 629 3.55 -13.16 5.38
CA ASN A 629 4.84 -12.75 4.82
C ASN A 629 5.68 -12.09 5.93
N ALA A 630 7.01 -12.16 5.79
CA ALA A 630 7.91 -11.71 6.85
C ALA A 630 7.68 -10.24 7.24
N LEU A 631 7.25 -9.39 6.30
CA LEU A 631 6.98 -7.97 6.52
C LEU A 631 5.70 -7.72 7.32
N ASP A 632 4.62 -8.45 7.06
CA ASP A 632 3.36 -8.36 7.81
C ASP A 632 3.55 -8.90 9.23
N ARG A 633 4.32 -9.98 9.38
CA ARG A 633 4.73 -10.48 10.69
C ARG A 633 5.56 -9.43 11.43
N LEU A 634 6.56 -8.83 10.79
CA LEU A 634 7.37 -7.77 11.38
C LEU A 634 6.50 -6.54 11.76
N ASP A 635 5.56 -6.15 10.91
CA ASP A 635 4.64 -5.04 11.18
C ASP A 635 3.66 -5.34 12.31
N LEU A 636 3.24 -6.59 12.50
CA LEU A 636 2.35 -7.00 13.58
C LEU A 636 3.07 -7.13 14.92
N VAL A 637 4.29 -7.63 14.92
CA VAL A 637 5.04 -7.99 16.13
C VAL A 637 6.00 -6.88 16.56
N TYR A 638 6.70 -6.23 15.65
CA TYR A 638 7.83 -5.35 15.96
C TYR A 638 7.53 -3.84 15.86
N ASN A 639 6.53 -3.45 15.04
CA ASN A 639 6.17 -2.05 14.78
C ASN A 639 5.95 -1.24 16.07
N PHE A 640 6.65 -0.10 16.19
CA PHE A 640 6.58 0.78 17.34
C PHE A 640 5.14 1.16 17.71
N TYR A 641 4.32 1.59 16.76
CA TYR A 641 2.94 2.03 17.03
C TYR A 641 2.02 0.91 17.49
N LYS A 642 2.38 -0.37 17.25
CA LYS A 642 1.60 -1.54 17.69
C LYS A 642 2.03 -2.14 19.02
N ARG A 643 3.07 -1.60 19.68
CA ARG A 643 3.55 -2.07 20.98
C ARG A 643 2.54 -1.73 22.08
N SER A 644 1.77 -2.72 22.54
CA SER A 644 0.78 -2.54 23.60
C SER A 644 1.27 -3.08 24.93
N CYS A 645 0.88 -2.41 26.03
CA CYS A 645 1.19 -2.87 27.38
C CYS A 645 0.69 -4.30 27.66
N GLY A 646 -0.49 -4.68 27.16
CA GLY A 646 -1.01 -6.04 27.34
C GLY A 646 -0.27 -7.11 26.54
N ALA A 647 0.32 -6.77 25.39
CA ALA A 647 1.21 -7.70 24.68
C ALA A 647 2.56 -7.81 25.39
N TRP A 648 3.09 -6.68 25.88
CA TRP A 648 4.31 -6.64 26.66
C TRP A 648 4.21 -7.47 27.95
N ALA A 649 3.15 -7.28 28.75
CA ALA A 649 2.99 -7.98 30.04
C ALA A 649 2.95 -9.50 29.86
N ARG A 650 2.20 -10.00 28.87
CA ARG A 650 2.15 -11.44 28.56
C ARG A 650 3.50 -12.00 28.09
N ALA A 651 4.20 -11.26 27.22
CA ALA A 651 5.54 -11.65 26.77
C ALA A 651 6.56 -11.64 27.92
N GLN A 652 6.50 -10.64 28.79
CA GLN A 652 7.33 -10.53 29.98
C GLN A 652 7.05 -11.66 30.98
N THR A 653 5.78 -12.01 31.22
CA THR A 653 5.41 -13.16 32.07
C THR A 653 5.97 -14.48 31.52
N ALA A 654 5.79 -14.73 30.22
CA ALA A 654 6.32 -15.94 29.59
C ALA A 654 7.85 -15.98 29.64
N TYR A 655 8.51 -14.87 29.32
CA TYR A 655 9.96 -14.72 29.44
C TYR A 655 10.44 -15.00 30.87
N ALA A 656 9.78 -14.45 31.89
CA ALA A 656 10.18 -14.66 33.27
C ALA A 656 10.07 -16.13 33.71
N LEU A 657 8.96 -16.79 33.36
CA LEU A 657 8.76 -18.22 33.64
C LEU A 657 9.77 -19.12 32.90
N ASP A 658 10.07 -18.78 31.64
CA ASP A 658 11.07 -19.49 30.82
C ASP A 658 12.47 -19.38 31.45
N ARG A 659 12.88 -18.18 31.86
CA ARG A 659 14.17 -17.94 32.52
C ARG A 659 14.31 -18.66 33.86
N LEU A 660 13.18 -18.93 34.53
CA LEU A 660 13.13 -19.72 35.77
C LEU A 660 12.99 -21.23 35.53
N GLY A 661 12.93 -21.69 34.28
CA GLY A 661 12.77 -23.10 33.93
C GLY A 661 11.41 -23.66 34.34
N MET A 662 10.36 -22.83 34.36
CA MET A 662 9.02 -23.22 34.79
C MET A 662 8.12 -23.67 33.64
N LEU A 663 8.50 -23.42 32.38
CA LEU A 663 7.70 -23.76 31.20
C LEU A 663 8.04 -25.15 30.66
N ASP A 664 7.61 -26.19 31.37
CA ASP A 664 7.79 -27.60 31.00
C ASP A 664 6.48 -28.41 31.12
N ARG A 665 6.44 -29.59 30.46
CA ARG A 665 5.25 -30.46 30.35
C ARG A 665 4.86 -31.21 31.62
N GLU A 666 5.59 -31.03 32.72
CA GLU A 666 5.28 -31.63 34.01
C GLU A 666 4.58 -30.63 34.95
N ARG A 667 4.57 -29.33 34.61
CA ARG A 667 4.00 -28.28 35.49
C ARG A 667 2.51 -28.10 35.34
N GLU A 668 1.85 -27.87 36.47
CA GLU A 668 0.45 -27.46 36.57
C GLU A 668 0.38 -25.93 36.78
N ALA A 669 -0.41 -25.23 35.98
CA ALA A 669 -0.55 -23.78 36.04
C ALA A 669 -1.99 -23.34 36.33
N ALA A 670 -2.15 -22.18 36.96
CA ALA A 670 -3.41 -21.46 37.02
C ALA A 670 -3.29 -20.03 36.50
N VAL A 671 -4.35 -19.54 35.86
CA VAL A 671 -4.47 -18.15 35.43
C VAL A 671 -5.74 -17.56 36.02
N ILE A 672 -5.60 -16.50 36.79
CA ILE A 672 -6.71 -15.82 37.47
C ILE A 672 -7.00 -14.55 36.69
N VAL A 673 -8.20 -14.45 36.13
CA VAL A 673 -8.48 -13.41 35.15
C VAL A 673 -9.99 -13.11 35.07
N PRO A 674 -10.44 -11.85 34.86
CA PRO A 674 -11.86 -11.50 34.89
C PRO A 674 -12.55 -11.55 33.53
N HIS A 675 -11.80 -11.76 32.46
CA HIS A 675 -12.27 -11.71 31.07
C HIS A 675 -11.38 -12.57 30.15
N PRO A 676 -11.87 -12.99 28.96
CA PRO A 676 -11.06 -13.77 28.02
C PRO A 676 -9.69 -13.13 27.72
N ASP A 677 -8.62 -13.87 27.98
CA ASP A 677 -7.23 -13.47 27.76
C ASP A 677 -6.44 -14.58 27.03
N GLY A 678 -5.37 -14.20 26.34
CA GLY A 678 -4.51 -15.13 25.58
C GLY A 678 -3.49 -15.90 26.43
N MET A 679 -3.21 -15.47 27.67
CA MET A 679 -2.21 -16.09 28.54
C MET A 679 -2.51 -17.57 28.87
N PRO A 680 -3.75 -17.97 29.21
CA PRO A 680 -4.07 -19.38 29.42
C PRO A 680 -3.74 -20.25 28.21
N MET A 681 -4.03 -19.76 27.01
CA MET A 681 -3.79 -20.49 25.77
C MET A 681 -2.28 -20.65 25.53
N LEU A 682 -1.50 -19.57 25.71
CA LEU A 682 -0.05 -19.63 25.61
C LEU A 682 0.54 -20.65 26.60
N LEU A 683 0.13 -20.61 27.86
CA LEU A 683 0.63 -21.55 28.87
C LEU A 683 0.23 -22.98 28.53
N SER A 684 -1.01 -23.21 28.08
CA SER A 684 -1.48 -24.55 27.75
C SER A 684 -0.62 -25.20 26.67
N ASP A 685 0.02 -24.42 25.80
CA ASP A 685 0.97 -24.87 24.76
C ASP A 685 2.32 -25.37 25.29
N VAL A 686 2.69 -25.04 26.53
CA VAL A 686 4.03 -25.32 27.08
C VAL A 686 4.02 -26.05 28.42
N VAL A 687 2.94 -25.95 29.20
CA VAL A 687 2.78 -26.69 30.46
C VAL A 687 1.89 -27.92 30.31
N ARG A 688 1.76 -28.72 31.37
CA ARG A 688 0.91 -29.92 31.40
C ARG A 688 -0.56 -29.55 31.26
N HIS A 689 -1.02 -28.62 32.11
CA HIS A 689 -2.41 -28.23 32.20
C HIS A 689 -2.54 -26.82 32.78
N VAL A 690 -3.60 -26.11 32.37
CA VAL A 690 -3.93 -24.76 32.83
C VAL A 690 -5.35 -24.69 33.38
N ASP A 691 -5.49 -24.34 34.65
CA ASP A 691 -6.77 -23.97 35.26
C ASP A 691 -7.02 -22.46 35.08
N VAL A 692 -8.07 -22.08 34.36
CA VAL A 692 -8.52 -20.68 34.22
C VAL A 692 -9.56 -20.40 35.28
N ILE A 693 -9.29 -19.43 36.16
CA ILE A 693 -10.19 -19.02 37.23
C ILE A 693 -10.84 -17.70 36.82
N ASP A 694 -12.10 -17.78 36.36
CA ASP A 694 -12.88 -16.61 35.93
C ASP A 694 -13.43 -15.89 37.17
N ILE A 695 -12.82 -14.74 37.47
CA ILE A 695 -13.18 -13.89 38.61
C ILE A 695 -14.01 -12.67 38.22
N GLY A 696 -14.53 -12.63 36.99
CA GLY A 696 -15.31 -11.50 36.49
C GLY A 696 -16.59 -11.26 37.30
N ALA A 697 -17.06 -10.02 37.33
CA ALA A 697 -18.30 -9.66 38.04
C ALA A 697 -19.53 -10.45 37.53
N ASP A 698 -19.50 -10.90 36.27
CA ASP A 698 -20.55 -11.73 35.65
C ASP A 698 -20.31 -13.24 35.78
N ALA A 699 -19.21 -13.68 36.41
CA ALA A 699 -18.81 -15.10 36.48
C ALA A 699 -19.88 -16.01 37.12
N PRO A 700 -20.57 -15.63 38.23
CA PRO A 700 -21.60 -16.48 38.82
C PRO A 700 -22.82 -16.69 37.92
N GLU A 701 -23.27 -15.64 37.23
CA GLU A 701 -24.38 -15.71 36.29
C GLU A 701 -23.99 -16.52 35.05
N ARG A 702 -22.75 -16.37 34.59
CA ARG A 702 -22.17 -17.18 33.50
C ARG A 702 -22.09 -18.65 33.87
N ALA A 703 -21.67 -18.97 35.09
CA ALA A 703 -21.63 -20.33 35.60
C ALA A 703 -23.00 -21.01 35.51
N ARG A 704 -24.08 -20.28 35.84
CA ARG A 704 -25.47 -20.76 35.71
C ARG A 704 -25.85 -21.01 34.26
N ARG A 705 -25.58 -20.05 33.37
CA ARG A 705 -25.90 -20.15 31.93
C ARG A 705 -25.19 -21.31 31.23
N VAL A 706 -23.89 -21.47 31.50
CA VAL A 706 -23.10 -22.60 30.97
C VAL A 706 -23.63 -23.94 31.52
N ALA A 707 -24.07 -23.99 32.79
CA ALA A 707 -24.71 -25.18 33.34
C ALA A 707 -26.07 -25.50 32.69
N LEU A 708 -26.76 -24.50 32.13
CA LEU A 708 -27.99 -24.64 31.35
C LEU A 708 -27.75 -24.96 29.86
N GLY A 709 -26.49 -25.15 29.45
CA GLY A 709 -26.12 -25.53 28.09
C GLY A 709 -25.75 -24.36 27.16
N GLU A 710 -25.67 -23.12 27.66
CA GLU A 710 -25.14 -22.01 26.87
C GLU A 710 -23.64 -22.20 26.57
N THR A 711 -23.21 -21.77 25.38
CA THR A 711 -21.79 -21.85 25.00
C THR A 711 -20.98 -20.84 25.81
N ASP A 712 -19.96 -21.32 26.52
CA ASP A 712 -19.07 -20.47 27.30
C ASP A 712 -18.29 -19.51 26.38
N ARG A 713 -18.21 -18.22 26.74
CA ARG A 713 -17.45 -17.20 25.98
C ARG A 713 -15.97 -17.57 25.86
N TRP A 714 -15.44 -18.30 26.85
CA TRP A 714 -14.07 -18.80 26.80
C TRP A 714 -13.86 -19.82 25.67
N ARG A 715 -14.94 -20.48 25.21
CA ARG A 715 -14.97 -21.35 24.01
C ARG A 715 -15.26 -20.60 22.71
N LEU A 716 -15.72 -19.35 22.78
CA LEU A 716 -15.99 -18.48 21.62
C LEU A 716 -14.80 -17.61 21.22
N VAL A 717 -13.67 -17.72 21.93
CA VAL A 717 -12.40 -17.11 21.51
C VAL A 717 -11.95 -17.81 20.22
N SER A 718 -11.43 -17.06 19.25
CA SER A 718 -11.23 -17.48 17.84
C SER A 718 -10.28 -18.66 17.57
N ARG A 719 -9.84 -19.40 18.60
CA ARG A 719 -8.96 -20.56 18.46
C ARG A 719 -9.46 -21.71 19.36
N PRO A 720 -9.65 -22.93 18.82
CA PRO A 720 -9.97 -24.10 19.63
C PRO A 720 -8.80 -24.41 20.57
N PHE A 721 -9.11 -24.71 21.83
CA PHE A 721 -8.13 -25.20 22.82
C PHE A 721 -8.43 -26.66 23.14
N ASP A 722 -7.38 -27.40 23.48
CA ASP A 722 -7.50 -28.79 23.93
C ASP A 722 -8.10 -28.81 25.35
N PRO A 723 -9.34 -29.32 25.53
CA PRO A 723 -10.00 -29.35 26.82
C PRO A 723 -9.29 -30.24 27.85
N ASP A 724 -8.39 -31.14 27.43
CA ASP A 724 -7.57 -31.94 28.34
C ASP A 724 -6.40 -31.13 28.92
N ARG A 725 -6.05 -30.01 28.27
CA ARG A 725 -4.90 -29.15 28.63
C ARG A 725 -5.31 -27.81 29.22
N LEU A 726 -6.58 -27.43 29.11
CA LEU A 726 -7.11 -26.19 29.68
C LEU A 726 -8.53 -26.40 30.21
N ALA A 727 -8.75 -26.07 31.48
CA ALA A 727 -10.06 -26.12 32.13
C ALA A 727 -10.48 -24.73 32.61
N VAL A 728 -11.71 -24.31 32.29
CA VAL A 728 -12.27 -23.03 32.74
C VAL A 728 -13.19 -23.25 33.94
N HIS A 729 -12.94 -22.51 35.01
CA HIS A 729 -13.66 -22.56 36.28
C HIS A 729 -14.29 -21.20 36.58
N HIS A 730 -15.61 -21.14 36.59
CA HIS A 730 -16.34 -19.93 37.01
C HIS A 730 -16.63 -19.96 38.51
N ILE A 731 -16.35 -18.85 39.20
CA ILE A 731 -16.75 -18.67 40.60
C ILE A 731 -18.27 -18.85 40.73
N GLY A 732 -18.72 -19.73 41.63
CA GLY A 732 -20.15 -20.01 41.90
C GLY A 732 -20.68 -21.36 41.39
N ARG A 733 -19.88 -22.16 40.66
CA ARG A 733 -20.14 -23.59 40.44
C ARG A 733 -19.71 -24.40 41.68
N PRO A 734 -20.28 -25.60 41.93
CA PRO A 734 -19.69 -26.52 42.91
C PRO A 734 -18.22 -26.72 42.57
N ALA A 735 -17.34 -26.57 43.55
CA ALA A 735 -15.90 -26.69 43.35
C ALA A 735 -15.60 -28.00 42.61
N CYS A 736 -14.87 -27.91 41.49
CA CYS A 736 -14.36 -29.09 40.84
C CYS A 736 -13.39 -29.77 41.81
N ALA A 737 -13.49 -31.09 41.98
CA ALA A 737 -12.57 -31.86 42.84
C ALA A 737 -11.08 -31.61 42.50
N ARG A 738 -10.77 -31.08 41.30
CA ARG A 738 -9.43 -30.64 40.89
C ARG A 738 -8.93 -29.40 41.64
N LEU A 739 -9.77 -28.38 41.85
CA LEU A 739 -9.43 -27.14 42.56
C LEU A 739 -9.17 -27.37 44.06
N ASP A 740 -9.78 -28.41 44.62
CA ASP A 740 -9.60 -28.81 46.02
C ASP A 740 -8.39 -29.74 46.22
N ARG A 741 -7.90 -30.38 45.15
CA ARG A 741 -6.76 -31.33 45.17
C ARG A 741 -5.41 -30.70 44.79
N GLY A 742 -5.42 -29.65 43.97
CA GLY A 742 -4.22 -29.17 43.28
C GLY A 742 -3.49 -28.07 44.05
N ALA A 743 -2.20 -28.29 44.31
CA ALA A 743 -1.25 -27.19 44.44
C ALA A 743 -0.61 -26.94 43.06
N TRP A 744 -0.66 -25.72 42.54
CA TRP A 744 -0.07 -25.33 41.26
C TRP A 744 1.43 -25.08 41.38
N ASP A 745 2.18 -25.31 40.30
CA ASP A 745 3.59 -24.91 40.18
C ASP A 745 3.70 -23.45 39.71
N ILE A 746 2.72 -22.99 38.93
CA ILE A 746 2.69 -21.65 38.34
C ILE A 746 1.32 -21.03 38.61
N VAL A 747 1.29 -19.79 39.08
CA VAL A 747 0.07 -18.98 39.09
C VAL A 747 0.36 -17.67 38.38
N VAL A 748 -0.52 -17.26 37.46
CA VAL A 748 -0.39 -15.99 36.72
C VAL A 748 -1.64 -15.15 36.93
N VAL A 749 -1.42 -13.86 37.22
CA VAL A 749 -2.47 -12.85 37.27
C VAL A 749 -2.10 -11.74 36.27
N PRO A 750 -2.69 -11.72 35.06
CA PRO A 750 -2.18 -10.93 33.93
C PRO A 750 -2.53 -9.44 33.97
N ASP A 751 -3.39 -9.01 34.90
CA ASP A 751 -3.81 -7.62 35.13
C ASP A 751 -4.09 -7.35 36.62
N ASN A 752 -4.71 -6.21 36.93
CA ASN A 752 -5.11 -5.82 38.29
C ASN A 752 -6.22 -6.70 38.92
N ALA A 753 -6.50 -7.89 38.37
CA ALA A 753 -7.47 -8.86 38.88
C ALA A 753 -7.35 -9.14 40.38
N ILE A 754 -6.15 -9.12 40.95
CA ILE A 754 -5.92 -9.35 42.38
C ILE A 754 -6.71 -8.39 43.30
N PHE A 755 -7.13 -7.21 42.80
CA PHE A 755 -7.86 -6.22 43.60
C PHE A 755 -9.39 -6.35 43.51
N LEU A 756 -9.92 -7.18 42.60
CA LEU A 756 -11.38 -7.22 42.32
C LEU A 756 -12.22 -7.80 43.47
N HIS A 757 -11.69 -8.79 44.19
CA HIS A 757 -12.35 -9.45 45.33
C HIS A 757 -11.59 -9.24 46.65
N GLY A 758 -10.77 -8.19 46.71
CA GLY A 758 -9.86 -7.92 47.82
C GLY A 758 -8.48 -8.53 47.61
N PHE A 759 -7.44 -7.72 47.85
CA PHE A 759 -6.04 -8.13 47.66
C PHE A 759 -5.65 -9.26 48.61
N ALA A 760 -5.98 -9.11 49.89
CA ALA A 760 -5.59 -10.07 50.92
C ALA A 760 -6.24 -11.44 50.70
N GLU A 761 -7.54 -11.46 50.41
CA GLU A 761 -8.34 -12.66 50.20
C GLU A 761 -7.86 -13.41 48.95
N THR A 762 -7.65 -12.69 47.85
CA THR A 762 -7.20 -13.28 46.58
C THR A 762 -5.79 -13.85 46.74
N MET A 763 -4.87 -13.11 47.36
CA MET A 763 -3.50 -13.57 47.57
C MET A 763 -3.41 -14.74 48.55
N ALA A 764 -4.18 -14.74 49.64
CA ALA A 764 -4.26 -15.88 50.55
C ALA A 764 -4.78 -17.14 49.86
N TRP A 765 -5.79 -17.00 49.00
CA TRP A 765 -6.35 -18.12 48.23
C TRP A 765 -5.35 -18.71 47.23
N ILE A 766 -4.63 -17.84 46.51
CA ILE A 766 -3.54 -18.20 45.58
C ILE A 766 -2.44 -18.93 46.33
N ASP A 767 -1.95 -18.32 47.40
CA ASP A 767 -0.80 -18.80 48.15
C ASP A 767 -1.08 -20.17 48.78
N ALA A 768 -2.26 -20.40 49.35
CA ALA A 768 -2.66 -21.71 49.88
C ALA A 768 -2.59 -22.83 48.82
N ARG A 769 -2.70 -22.50 47.53
CA ARG A 769 -2.69 -23.43 46.40
C ARG A 769 -1.41 -23.36 45.57
N LEU A 770 -0.43 -22.54 45.95
CA LEU A 770 0.88 -22.52 45.29
C LEU A 770 1.84 -23.45 46.03
N ARG A 771 2.53 -24.35 45.30
CA ARG A 771 3.55 -25.23 45.90
C ARG A 771 4.75 -24.44 46.41
N ILE A 772 5.40 -24.93 47.46
CA ILE A 772 6.75 -24.45 47.80
C ILE A 772 7.68 -24.77 46.62
N GLY A 773 8.45 -23.77 46.20
CA GLY A 773 9.21 -23.81 44.96
C GLY A 773 8.38 -23.48 43.72
N GLY A 774 7.09 -23.16 43.82
CA GLY A 774 6.27 -22.64 42.73
C GLY A 774 6.53 -21.15 42.45
N CYS A 775 6.04 -20.68 41.31
CA CYS A 775 6.19 -19.30 40.83
C CYS A 775 4.81 -18.61 40.74
N LEU A 776 4.73 -17.38 41.24
CA LEU A 776 3.59 -16.48 41.05
C LEU A 776 4.04 -15.30 40.19
N VAL A 777 3.34 -15.01 39.10
CA VAL A 777 3.60 -13.81 38.28
C VAL A 777 2.38 -12.90 38.31
N LEU A 778 2.57 -11.68 38.82
CA LEU A 778 1.54 -10.67 38.95
C LEU A 778 1.82 -9.51 38.00
N THR A 779 0.81 -9.08 37.23
CA THR A 779 0.84 -7.77 36.59
C THR A 779 0.07 -6.79 37.46
N MET A 780 0.72 -5.75 37.97
CA MET A 780 0.09 -4.72 38.78
C MET A 780 0.36 -3.34 38.18
N GLU A 781 -0.64 -2.47 38.19
CA GLU A 781 -0.43 -1.06 37.88
C GLU A 781 0.45 -0.41 38.96
N THR A 782 1.46 0.34 38.52
CA THR A 782 2.32 1.16 39.36
C THR A 782 1.92 2.62 39.18
N VAL A 783 1.55 3.27 40.27
CA VAL A 783 1.18 4.69 40.29
C VAL A 783 2.45 5.53 40.30
N LEU A 784 2.64 6.31 39.24
CA LEU A 784 3.87 7.04 38.96
C LEU A 784 3.98 8.35 39.73
N ASN A 785 2.88 9.07 39.95
CA ASN A 785 2.87 10.33 40.69
C ASN A 785 2.46 10.14 42.15
N ASP A 786 2.94 11.00 43.04
CA ASP A 786 2.43 11.09 44.40
C ASP A 786 1.01 11.67 44.35
N GLY A 787 0.02 10.93 44.83
CA GLY A 787 -1.38 11.36 44.85
C GLY A 787 -1.67 12.53 45.82
N SER A 788 -0.73 13.47 46.01
CA SER A 788 -0.85 14.61 46.93
C SER A 788 -1.68 15.76 46.37
N ASP A 789 -1.83 15.85 45.05
CA ASP A 789 -2.61 16.93 44.41
C ASP A 789 -3.93 16.39 43.83
N ALA A 790 -5.01 16.65 44.59
CA ALA A 790 -6.42 16.59 44.22
C ALA A 790 -7.14 15.21 44.22
N ASP A 791 -7.66 14.82 45.39
CA ASP A 791 -8.78 13.88 45.53
C ASP A 791 -9.77 14.36 46.62
N HIS A 792 -10.26 15.61 46.51
CA HIS A 792 -11.35 16.12 47.35
C HIS A 792 -12.75 15.93 46.74
N GLU A 793 -12.86 15.39 45.53
CA GLU A 793 -14.15 15.20 44.86
C GLU A 793 -14.23 13.85 44.13
N GLY A 794 -14.56 12.77 44.86
CA GLY A 794 -15.35 11.63 44.35
C GLY A 794 -14.89 10.84 43.11
N HIS A 795 -13.67 11.00 42.59
CA HIS A 795 -13.21 10.30 41.39
C HIS A 795 -12.34 9.05 41.68
N THR A 796 -12.32 8.13 40.70
CA THR A 796 -11.88 6.73 40.81
C THR A 796 -10.38 6.60 41.13
N ARG A 797 -10.04 6.12 42.34
CA ARG A 797 -8.67 5.68 42.66
C ARG A 797 -8.27 4.52 41.74
N VAL A 798 -7.14 4.65 41.04
CA VAL A 798 -6.52 3.53 40.32
C VAL A 798 -5.97 2.57 41.36
N ALA A 799 -6.51 1.36 41.44
CA ALA A 799 -5.95 0.30 42.27
C ALA A 799 -4.55 -0.07 41.73
N GLY A 800 -3.52 0.05 42.57
CA GLY A 800 -2.14 -0.17 42.14
C GLY A 800 -1.13 0.13 43.25
N VAL A 801 0.14 -0.16 42.97
CA VAL A 801 1.26 0.01 43.89
C VAL A 801 1.90 1.39 43.68
N PRO A 802 2.08 2.22 44.72
CA PRO A 802 2.84 3.47 44.59
C PRO A 802 4.28 3.25 44.12
N ALA A 803 4.77 4.08 43.21
CA ALA A 803 6.14 4.01 42.66
C ALA A 803 7.24 3.93 43.74
N ARG A 804 7.07 4.60 44.88
CA ARG A 804 8.00 4.54 46.03
C ARG A 804 8.20 3.12 46.60
N LEU A 805 7.18 2.26 46.49
CA LEU A 805 7.24 0.87 46.94
C LEU A 805 7.90 -0.05 45.91
N ALA A 806 8.19 0.44 44.69
CA ALA A 806 8.95 -0.30 43.68
C ALA A 806 10.47 -0.32 43.92
N SER A 807 10.93 -0.01 45.13
CA SER A 807 12.34 -0.02 45.53
C SER A 807 12.71 -1.35 46.23
N PRO A 808 13.99 -1.72 46.32
CA PRO A 808 14.43 -2.91 47.07
C PRO A 808 13.95 -2.94 48.53
N GLU A 809 13.81 -1.77 49.16
CA GLU A 809 13.33 -1.61 50.54
C GLU A 809 11.79 -1.54 50.66
N GLY A 810 11.08 -1.48 49.54
CA GLY A 810 9.62 -1.44 49.48
C GLY A 810 9.03 -2.84 49.38
N LEU A 811 8.22 -3.06 48.34
CA LEU A 811 7.42 -4.26 48.15
C LEU A 811 8.23 -5.58 48.14
N PRO A 812 9.42 -5.68 47.50
CA PRO A 812 10.26 -6.88 47.59
C PRO A 812 10.62 -7.28 49.02
N ARG A 813 10.98 -6.30 49.87
CA ARG A 813 11.28 -6.52 51.28
C ARG A 813 10.04 -6.91 52.06
N LEU A 814 8.92 -6.23 51.84
CA LEU A 814 7.65 -6.53 52.52
C LEU A 814 7.21 -7.97 52.25
N PHE A 815 7.21 -8.42 50.99
CA PHE A 815 6.92 -9.81 50.64
C PHE A 815 7.81 -10.80 51.40
N ALA A 816 9.12 -10.56 51.40
CA ALA A 816 10.09 -11.46 52.03
C ALA A 816 9.98 -11.51 53.58
N GLN A 817 9.51 -10.44 54.22
CA GLN A 817 9.38 -10.35 55.68
C GLN A 817 8.05 -10.84 56.20
N THR A 818 6.96 -10.64 55.44
CA THR A 818 5.60 -10.98 55.90
C THR A 818 5.08 -12.29 55.33
N THR A 819 5.55 -12.71 54.14
CA THR A 819 4.97 -13.86 53.43
C THR A 819 6.01 -14.95 53.13
N GLY A 820 5.53 -16.12 52.71
CA GLY A 820 6.36 -17.18 52.16
C GLY A 820 6.84 -16.92 50.72
N LEU A 821 6.47 -15.79 50.11
CA LEU A 821 6.84 -15.39 48.74
C LEU A 821 7.99 -14.38 48.74
N GLN A 822 8.87 -14.51 47.76
CA GLN A 822 9.99 -13.59 47.55
C GLN A 822 10.07 -13.18 46.08
N VAL A 823 10.33 -11.90 45.81
CA VAL A 823 10.57 -11.42 44.44
C VAL A 823 11.86 -12.04 43.91
N GLU A 824 11.81 -12.63 42.72
CA GLU A 824 12.97 -13.20 42.04
C GLU A 824 13.78 -12.12 41.33
N GLY A 825 15.05 -12.01 41.72
CA GLY A 825 15.98 -10.98 41.22
C GLY A 825 15.68 -9.58 41.75
N VAL A 826 16.22 -8.56 41.05
CA VAL A 826 16.00 -7.15 41.37
C VAL A 826 14.78 -6.65 40.60
N PHE A 827 13.96 -5.81 41.23
CA PHE A 827 12.89 -5.09 40.55
C PHE A 827 13.47 -3.91 39.76
N ASP A 828 13.36 -3.94 38.42
CA ASP A 828 13.88 -2.89 37.54
C ASP A 828 12.83 -1.76 37.37
N VAL A 829 13.17 -0.60 37.94
CA VAL A 829 12.36 0.64 37.89
C VAL A 829 12.73 1.58 36.74
N SER A 830 13.64 1.18 35.85
CA SER A 830 14.07 2.06 34.75
C SER A 830 12.94 2.34 33.77
N VAL A 831 12.78 3.60 33.38
CA VAL A 831 11.80 4.03 32.39
C VAL A 831 12.43 5.03 31.43
N SER A 832 12.47 4.68 30.16
CA SER A 832 13.06 5.51 29.10
C SER A 832 12.07 6.55 28.56
N ASP A 833 12.59 7.55 27.85
CA ASP A 833 11.72 8.50 27.15
C ASP A 833 10.88 7.83 26.06
N ALA A 834 11.40 6.81 25.35
CA ALA A 834 10.64 6.09 24.33
C ALA A 834 9.42 5.36 24.94
N THR A 835 9.54 4.94 26.20
CA THR A 835 8.43 4.37 26.97
C THR A 835 7.45 5.46 27.43
N LEU A 836 7.96 6.56 27.98
CA LEU A 836 7.14 7.69 28.45
C LEU A 836 6.45 8.46 27.32
N ASP A 837 6.96 8.41 26.09
CA ASP A 837 6.32 9.04 24.93
C ASP A 837 4.96 8.40 24.58
N ARG A 838 4.67 7.23 25.15
CA ARG A 838 3.46 6.42 24.91
C ARG A 838 2.48 6.52 26.08
N VAL A 839 1.99 7.73 26.33
CA VAL A 839 0.89 8.00 27.26
C VAL A 839 -0.44 7.74 26.55
N ALA A 840 -1.50 7.39 27.26
CA ALA A 840 -2.88 7.49 26.77
C ALA A 840 -3.81 7.90 27.91
N ARG A 841 -4.94 8.53 27.59
CA ARG A 841 -5.99 8.76 28.58
C ARG A 841 -6.94 7.56 28.64
N THR A 842 -7.35 7.18 29.84
CA THR A 842 -8.22 6.00 30.06
C THR A 842 -9.63 6.18 29.48
N ASP A 843 -10.09 7.41 29.31
CA ASP A 843 -11.41 7.78 28.78
C ASP A 843 -11.42 8.01 27.25
N ALA A 844 -10.27 7.95 26.58
CA ALA A 844 -10.15 8.20 25.16
C ALA A 844 -9.85 6.91 24.37
N PRO A 845 -10.54 6.66 23.24
CA PRO A 845 -10.10 5.61 22.32
C PRO A 845 -8.71 5.98 21.79
N GLY A 846 -7.70 5.18 22.12
CA GLY A 846 -6.30 5.54 21.88
C GLY A 846 -5.46 4.39 21.36
N ASN A 847 -4.37 4.78 20.67
CA ASN A 847 -3.30 3.88 20.23
C ASN A 847 -2.71 3.06 21.40
N PRO A 848 -2.05 1.93 21.12
CA PRO A 848 -1.33 1.16 22.14
C PRO A 848 -0.37 2.03 22.96
N HIS A 849 -0.39 1.84 24.28
CA HIS A 849 0.30 2.72 25.24
C HIS A 849 1.05 1.92 26.30
N PHE A 850 1.96 2.59 27.01
CA PHE A 850 2.64 2.06 28.20
C PHE A 850 2.27 2.82 29.47
N VAL A 851 2.04 4.14 29.36
CA VAL A 851 1.60 4.99 30.48
C VAL A 851 0.14 5.36 30.28
N ARG A 852 -0.65 5.34 31.35
CA ARG A 852 -2.05 5.75 31.37
C ARG A 852 -2.24 6.95 32.28
N GLN A 853 -3.11 7.85 31.86
CA GLN A 853 -3.63 8.93 32.68
C GLN A 853 -5.11 8.67 32.97
N THR A 854 -5.42 8.44 34.25
CA THR A 854 -6.80 8.31 34.77
C THR A 854 -7.06 9.47 35.71
N GLY A 855 -7.82 10.47 35.24
CA GLY A 855 -7.94 11.74 35.96
C GLY A 855 -6.58 12.45 36.05
N VAL A 856 -6.11 12.68 37.28
CA VAL A 856 -4.77 13.24 37.57
C VAL A 856 -3.71 12.16 37.77
N THR A 857 -4.10 10.89 37.89
CA THR A 857 -3.20 9.80 38.23
C THR A 857 -2.50 9.24 37.00
N LEU A 858 -1.16 9.25 37.03
CA LEU A 858 -0.33 8.58 36.02
C LEU A 858 0.03 7.19 36.53
N HIS A 859 -0.16 6.18 35.69
CA HIS A 859 0.16 4.80 36.06
C HIS A 859 0.64 3.97 34.87
N MET A 860 1.41 2.93 35.14
CA MET A 860 1.88 1.98 34.14
C MET A 860 1.98 0.56 34.71
N PRO A 861 1.86 -0.49 33.89
CA PRO A 861 1.94 -1.85 34.39
C PRO A 861 3.39 -2.24 34.74
N ALA A 862 3.50 -3.00 35.82
CA ALA A 862 4.69 -3.72 36.26
C ALA A 862 4.39 -5.22 36.29
N VAL A 863 5.37 -6.03 35.88
CA VAL A 863 5.32 -7.48 36.09
C VAL A 863 6.20 -7.82 37.29
N TRP A 864 5.65 -8.59 38.22
CA TRP A 864 6.30 -9.05 39.45
C TRP A 864 6.37 -10.57 39.43
N THR A 865 7.58 -11.10 39.45
CA THR A 865 7.83 -12.54 39.46
C THR A 865 8.26 -12.95 40.86
N LEU A 866 7.44 -13.74 41.55
CA LEU A 866 7.66 -14.19 42.92
C LEU A 866 7.85 -15.71 42.98
N ARG A 867 8.69 -16.17 43.90
CA ARG A 867 8.89 -17.59 44.19
C ARG A 867 8.43 -17.90 45.60
N LYS A 868 7.69 -19.00 45.76
CA LYS A 868 7.31 -19.47 47.08
C LYS A 868 8.47 -20.22 47.72
N ARG A 869 9.01 -19.70 48.82
CA ARG A 869 10.15 -20.28 49.56
C ARG A 869 9.72 -20.96 50.85
N ALA A 870 8.64 -20.51 51.46
CA ALA A 870 8.14 -21.02 52.73
C ALA A 870 6.61 -21.03 52.77
N VAL A 871 6.06 -21.56 53.86
CA VAL A 871 4.64 -21.41 54.18
C VAL A 871 4.41 -19.99 54.72
N THR A 872 3.38 -19.33 54.22
CA THR A 872 3.00 -18.00 54.71
C THR A 872 2.22 -18.12 56.02
N PRO A 873 2.53 -17.28 57.04
CA PRO A 873 1.78 -17.25 58.28
C PRO A 873 0.30 -16.88 58.07
N PRO A 874 -0.62 -17.37 58.94
CA PRO A 874 -1.98 -16.86 58.99
C PRO A 874 -2.00 -15.34 59.14
N ASP A 875 -2.96 -14.66 58.51
CA ASP A 875 -3.17 -13.20 58.54
C ASP A 875 -2.08 -12.31 57.90
N ALA A 876 -0.97 -12.88 57.41
CA ALA A 876 0.11 -12.14 56.76
C ALA A 876 -0.37 -11.28 55.59
N TRP A 877 -1.31 -11.80 54.79
CA TRP A 877 -1.88 -11.10 53.64
C TRP A 877 -2.72 -9.87 54.02
N ALA A 878 -3.43 -9.91 55.15
CA ALA A 878 -4.18 -8.77 55.67
C ALA A 878 -3.24 -7.67 56.18
N GLY A 879 -2.15 -8.06 56.86
CA GLY A 879 -1.10 -7.12 57.28
C GLY A 879 -0.42 -6.42 56.09
N LEU A 880 -0.05 -7.20 55.06
CA LEU A 880 0.57 -6.65 53.86
C LEU A 880 -0.37 -5.73 53.08
N ALA A 881 -1.67 -6.05 52.99
CA ALA A 881 -2.67 -5.19 52.35
C ALA A 881 -2.74 -3.80 53.03
N ALA A 882 -2.71 -3.77 54.36
CA ALA A 882 -2.70 -2.52 55.13
C ALA A 882 -1.44 -1.68 54.87
N GLU A 883 -0.25 -2.30 54.79
CA GLU A 883 1.01 -1.60 54.53
C GLU A 883 1.10 -1.01 53.10
N ILE A 884 0.50 -1.68 52.11
CA ILE A 884 0.46 -1.20 50.72
C ILE A 884 -0.63 -0.13 50.52
N GLY A 885 -1.56 0.00 51.46
CA GLY A 885 -2.75 0.86 51.32
C GLY A 885 -3.81 0.26 50.40
N ALA A 886 -3.83 -1.07 50.29
CA ALA A 886 -4.70 -1.86 49.42
C ALA A 886 -5.77 -2.65 50.22
N ALA A 887 -6.19 -2.08 51.37
CA ALA A 887 -7.18 -2.67 52.28
C ALA A 887 -8.56 -2.85 51.62
#